data_AF-A0A4Q2EHI9-F1
#
_entry.id   AF-A0A4Q2EHI9-F1
#
_cell.length_a   1.000
_cell.length_b   1.000
_cell.length_c   1.000
_cell.angle_alpha   90.00
_cell.angle_beta   90.00
_cell.angle_gamma   90.00
#
_symmetry.space_group_name_H-M   'P 1'
#
loop_
_entity.id
_entity.type
_entity.pdbx_description
1 polymer ?
#
loop_
_entity_poly.entity_id
_entity_poly.type
_entity_poly.pdbx_seq_one_letter_code
_entity_poly.pdbx_strand_id
1 'polypeptide(L)'
;MRSARRTLYGEGRDAAEEALTSMSGMPHPSRVLVTGASGFLGGYVVRDLAEHGHTVVATGRNLTALRDLGDAAADLIVGDLSVLPEHRTEVDAVIHAAALSTPWGRRADFERANVAGTRAAIEFARRNGARRFVLVSSPSVYAAPRDHLGLREGDADPRNRLNEYIRTKLAAERLVIDAQARGVVPEAVILRPRGLIGVGDPSLVPRLLRVYERIGVPVFGDGSQLIDVTAVENVAAALRLSLDHGDPRAGTYNVTNGDPRPFGALLDQLLDACGLPPRHRRLNRRVAYAAAGVLEGVCGVLPTRPEPPLTRYTVTTIAYAQTLDISAARADLGYEPLISLDAALERIGAAYRATSACAGHPAAGAPVQQSAPAAASPRAVGAPRHGDPPARLTRYVCGSTHHDLAAMFRGAPRERRVFPSACYLFDDGAGRRVLFDTGYAALPWDTGTSGALYRRLLPPVIEPHQTIAAQLLADGIDPGSVSHVVLSHAHPDHIGGLGAFPDAELLLSEGVAMSLHAPKIREGVLGGLLPDGWEARLQIVCDASFAPAEVAPGVTLDAFDPWGDGAYRLVHLPGHARGHLGALVDDAVLLAGDASWGAEFVPHARELRLVPRLIQHQPHAYARTAALLGDAAGAGLRVLFSHDTDDTRVVLP
;
A
#
# COMPACT_ATOMS: atom_id res chain seq x y z
N MET A 1 25.01 -75.21 20.82
CA MET A 1 23.86 -74.41 21.32
C MET A 1 24.45 -73.23 22.07
N ARG A 2 24.70 -72.09 21.42
CA ARG A 2 23.69 -71.05 21.08
C ARG A 2 22.82 -70.76 22.32
N SER A 3 23.14 -69.69 23.03
CA SER A 3 22.61 -68.34 22.78
C SER A 3 21.27 -68.17 23.48
N ALA A 4 21.26 -67.43 24.59
CA ALA A 4 20.14 -66.64 25.07
C ALA A 4 20.54 -65.97 26.39
N ARG A 5 21.04 -64.73 26.33
CA ARG A 5 20.99 -63.69 27.39
C ARG A 5 21.87 -62.50 27.01
N ARG A 6 21.62 -61.90 25.83
CA ARG A 6 22.18 -60.58 25.48
C ARG A 6 21.42 -59.94 24.32
N THR A 7 20.13 -59.73 24.49
CA THR A 7 19.32 -58.89 23.61
C THR A 7 18.11 -58.50 24.41
N LEU A 8 17.97 -57.21 24.71
CA LEU A 8 16.77 -56.48 25.19
C LEU A 8 17.12 -55.10 25.78
N TYR A 9 18.39 -54.70 25.83
CA TYR A 9 18.81 -53.34 26.26
C TYR A 9 19.67 -52.57 25.24
N GLY A 10 19.86 -53.10 24.02
CA GLY A 10 20.66 -52.47 22.96
C GLY A 10 19.83 -51.71 21.91
N GLU A 11 18.69 -52.27 21.50
CA GLU A 11 17.93 -51.75 20.34
C GLU A 11 17.18 -50.43 20.61
N GLY A 12 16.90 -50.09 21.88
CA GLY A 12 16.29 -48.81 22.24
C GLY A 12 17.28 -47.65 22.38
N ARG A 13 18.59 -47.94 22.47
CA ARG A 13 19.64 -46.92 22.56
C ARG A 13 20.11 -46.51 21.17
N ASP A 14 20.24 -47.45 20.25
CA ASP A 14 20.63 -47.17 18.87
C ASP A 14 19.53 -46.43 18.10
N ALA A 15 18.24 -46.74 18.34
CA ALA A 15 17.13 -45.98 17.76
C ALA A 15 16.96 -44.58 18.39
N ALA A 16 17.32 -44.41 19.67
CA ALA A 16 17.34 -43.11 20.33
C ALA A 16 18.56 -42.28 19.90
N GLU A 17 19.73 -42.90 19.70
CA GLU A 17 20.93 -42.25 19.14
C GLU A 17 20.74 -41.94 17.65
N GLU A 18 20.10 -42.78 16.84
CA GLU A 18 19.72 -42.44 15.46
C GLU A 18 18.66 -41.34 15.42
N ALA A 19 17.69 -41.32 16.34
CA ALA A 19 16.75 -40.20 16.48
C ALA A 19 17.45 -38.92 16.98
N LEU A 20 18.40 -39.00 17.91
CA LEU A 20 19.19 -37.87 18.39
C LEU A 20 20.17 -37.36 17.33
N THR A 21 20.74 -38.24 16.49
CA THR A 21 21.61 -37.90 15.35
C THR A 21 20.79 -37.33 14.19
N SER A 22 19.56 -37.83 13.98
CA SER A 22 18.54 -37.26 13.08
C SER A 22 18.02 -35.91 13.57
N MET A 23 18.00 -35.65 14.88
CA MET A 23 17.63 -34.36 15.48
C MET A 23 18.81 -33.38 15.58
N SER A 24 20.05 -33.86 15.40
CA SER A 24 21.27 -33.03 15.40
C SER A 24 21.47 -32.21 14.11
N GLY A 25 20.61 -32.43 13.10
CA GLY A 25 20.56 -31.65 11.86
C GLY A 25 19.36 -30.70 11.75
N MET A 26 18.48 -30.67 12.76
CA MET A 26 17.41 -29.68 12.81
C MET A 26 17.98 -28.35 13.29
N PRO A 27 17.80 -27.24 12.54
CA PRO A 27 18.31 -25.94 12.96
C PRO A 27 17.78 -25.60 14.35
N HIS A 28 18.67 -25.15 15.24
CA HIS A 28 18.26 -24.75 16.59
C HIS A 28 17.25 -23.59 16.48
N PRO A 29 16.09 -23.67 17.14
CA PRO A 29 15.12 -22.60 17.14
C PRO A 29 15.79 -21.32 17.64
N SER A 30 16.04 -20.40 16.71
CA SER A 30 16.75 -19.16 16.97
C SER A 30 15.75 -18.02 17.19
N ARG A 31 16.09 -17.09 18.07
CA ARG A 31 15.37 -15.83 18.23
C ARG A 31 15.96 -14.80 17.27
N VAL A 32 15.17 -14.31 16.32
CA VAL A 32 15.66 -13.52 15.18
C VAL A 32 14.99 -12.15 15.13
N LEU A 33 15.77 -11.07 15.12
CA LEU A 33 15.24 -9.74 14.80
C LEU A 33 15.10 -9.60 13.27
N VAL A 34 13.90 -9.29 12.78
CA VAL A 34 13.68 -8.93 11.37
C VAL A 34 13.35 -7.45 11.26
N THR A 35 14.28 -6.67 10.70
CA THR A 35 14.00 -5.26 10.38
C THR A 35 13.26 -5.12 9.07
N GLY A 36 12.32 -4.17 8.99
CA GLY A 36 11.51 -4.00 7.79
C GLY A 36 10.41 -5.06 7.69
N ALA A 37 10.05 -5.68 8.82
CA ALA A 37 9.03 -6.71 8.94
C ALA A 37 7.64 -6.24 8.47
N SER A 38 7.35 -4.94 8.62
CA SER A 38 6.12 -4.29 8.12
C SER A 38 6.10 -4.10 6.59
N GLY A 39 7.11 -4.58 5.86
CA GLY A 39 7.27 -4.40 4.40
C GLY A 39 7.12 -5.70 3.64
N PHE A 40 7.09 -5.62 2.30
CA PHE A 40 6.85 -6.76 1.40
C PHE A 40 7.77 -7.95 1.69
N LEU A 41 9.09 -7.81 1.51
CA LEU A 41 10.03 -8.91 1.79
C LEU A 41 10.01 -9.31 3.27
N GLY A 42 9.99 -8.33 4.18
CA GLY A 42 10.07 -8.58 5.62
C GLY A 42 8.92 -9.43 6.14
N GLY A 43 7.69 -9.20 5.67
CA GLY A 43 6.53 -10.00 6.07
C GLY A 43 6.62 -11.45 5.61
N TYR A 44 7.15 -11.72 4.41
CA TYR A 44 7.42 -13.09 3.95
C TYR A 44 8.52 -13.76 4.78
N VAL A 45 9.57 -13.04 5.15
CA VAL A 45 10.65 -13.55 6.02
C VAL A 45 10.12 -13.90 7.40
N VAL A 46 9.29 -13.05 8.02
CA VAL A 46 8.70 -13.33 9.35
C VAL A 46 7.88 -14.61 9.32
N ARG A 47 7.01 -14.78 8.32
CA ARG A 47 6.17 -15.98 8.19
C ARG A 47 7.00 -17.24 7.92
N ASP A 48 7.94 -17.18 6.99
CA ASP A 48 8.84 -18.31 6.69
C ASP A 48 9.65 -18.71 7.93
N LEU A 49 10.19 -17.76 8.69
CA LEU A 49 10.92 -18.06 9.92
C LEU A 49 10.03 -18.73 10.99
N ALA A 50 8.82 -18.20 11.21
CA ALA A 50 7.88 -18.77 12.17
C ALA A 50 7.43 -20.18 11.80
N GLU A 51 7.13 -20.42 10.51
CA GLU A 51 6.78 -21.75 9.98
C GLU A 51 7.91 -22.78 10.16
N HIS A 52 9.16 -22.33 10.21
CA HIS A 52 10.34 -23.16 10.43
C HIS A 52 10.82 -23.16 11.89
N GLY A 53 9.99 -22.71 12.84
CA GLY A 53 10.22 -22.85 14.28
C GLY A 53 11.12 -21.79 14.92
N HIS A 54 11.44 -20.70 14.22
CA HIS A 54 12.18 -19.58 14.79
C HIS A 54 11.25 -18.63 15.56
N THR A 55 11.76 -18.02 16.62
CA THR A 55 11.04 -16.97 17.36
C THR A 55 11.38 -15.61 16.75
N VAL A 56 10.39 -14.91 16.19
CA VAL A 56 10.66 -13.67 15.45
C VAL A 56 10.35 -12.43 16.30
N VAL A 57 11.33 -11.53 16.41
CA VAL A 57 11.13 -10.16 16.87
C VAL A 57 10.98 -9.28 15.63
N ALA A 58 9.80 -8.75 15.37
CA ALA A 58 9.50 -7.97 14.18
C ALA A 58 9.65 -6.47 14.46
N THR A 59 10.34 -5.73 13.59
CA THR A 59 10.44 -4.27 13.71
C THR A 59 10.11 -3.52 12.43
N GLY A 60 9.42 -2.40 12.60
CA GLY A 60 8.92 -1.55 11.51
C GLY A 60 8.20 -0.31 12.02
N ARG A 61 7.87 0.59 11.09
CA ARG A 61 7.20 1.88 11.40
C ARG A 61 5.68 1.79 11.38
N ASN A 62 5.12 0.82 10.65
CA ASN A 62 3.68 0.65 10.49
C ASN A 62 3.19 -0.40 11.49
N LEU A 63 2.52 0.05 12.56
CA LEU A 63 1.98 -0.83 13.60
C LEU A 63 0.92 -1.79 13.06
N THR A 64 0.04 -1.35 12.17
CA THR A 64 -1.01 -2.19 11.57
C THR A 64 -0.37 -3.35 10.81
N ALA A 65 0.56 -3.06 9.90
CA ALA A 65 1.25 -4.09 9.13
C ALA A 65 2.09 -5.04 10.01
N LEU A 66 2.54 -4.60 11.19
CA LEU A 66 3.19 -5.48 12.16
C LEU A 66 2.19 -6.37 12.90
N ARG A 67 1.01 -5.85 13.24
CA ARG A 67 -0.09 -6.62 13.86
C ARG A 67 -0.65 -7.67 12.89
N ASP A 68 -0.69 -7.38 11.58
CA ASP A 68 -1.13 -8.31 10.54
C ASP A 68 -0.20 -9.53 10.37
N LEU A 69 0.96 -9.53 11.02
CA LEU A 69 1.83 -10.71 11.10
C LEU A 69 1.25 -11.75 12.08
N GLY A 70 0.36 -11.35 13.00
CA GLY A 70 -0.26 -12.23 13.98
C GLY A 70 0.76 -13.03 14.78
N ASP A 71 0.47 -14.31 14.99
CA ASP A 71 1.32 -15.23 15.75
C ASP A 71 2.68 -15.53 15.09
N ALA A 72 2.90 -15.10 13.84
CA ALA A 72 4.20 -15.23 13.20
C ALA A 72 5.26 -14.29 13.79
N ALA A 73 4.86 -13.23 14.50
CA ALA A 73 5.77 -12.34 15.23
C ALA A 73 5.54 -12.51 16.75
N ALA A 74 6.54 -13.02 17.45
CA ALA A 74 6.47 -13.22 18.90
C ALA A 74 6.55 -11.89 19.66
N ASP A 75 7.31 -10.92 19.14
CA ASP A 75 7.50 -9.60 19.75
C ASP A 75 7.56 -8.51 18.69
N LEU A 76 7.12 -7.30 19.06
CA LEU A 76 7.10 -6.13 18.18
C LEU A 76 7.96 -4.99 18.73
N ILE A 77 8.86 -4.46 17.90
CA ILE A 77 9.57 -3.21 18.16
C ILE A 77 9.11 -2.16 17.13
N VAL A 78 8.27 -1.23 17.58
CA VAL A 78 7.61 -0.26 16.70
C VAL A 78 8.41 1.04 16.68
N GLY A 79 8.78 1.51 15.49
CA GLY A 79 9.49 2.78 15.33
C GLY A 79 10.40 2.83 14.11
N ASP A 80 11.10 3.97 13.98
CA ASP A 80 12.22 4.09 13.04
C ASP A 80 13.42 3.28 13.54
N LEU A 81 14.29 2.81 12.64
CA LEU A 81 15.47 2.03 13.01
C LEU A 81 16.38 2.74 14.02
N SER A 82 16.32 4.08 14.10
CA SER A 82 17.05 4.86 15.10
C SER A 82 16.77 4.45 16.54
N VAL A 83 15.61 3.87 16.84
CA VAL A 83 15.25 3.45 18.21
C VAL A 83 15.89 2.12 18.60
N LEU A 84 16.29 1.28 17.62
CA LEU A 84 16.78 -0.07 17.87
C LEU A 84 17.88 -0.15 18.94
N PRO A 85 18.94 0.69 18.94
CA PRO A 85 20.00 0.60 19.93
C PRO A 85 19.55 0.72 21.40
N GLU A 86 18.37 1.30 21.65
CA GLU A 86 17.82 1.49 22.99
C GLU A 86 17.10 0.23 23.51
N HIS A 87 16.65 -0.65 22.61
CA HIS A 87 15.98 -1.88 22.99
C HIS A 87 16.94 -2.91 23.60
N ARG A 88 16.42 -3.66 24.58
CA ARG A 88 17.10 -4.74 25.29
C ARG A 88 16.28 -6.01 25.09
N THR A 89 16.54 -6.67 23.97
CA THR A 89 15.86 -7.90 23.56
C THR A 89 16.93 -8.82 23.00
N GLU A 90 17.28 -9.85 23.77
CA GLU A 90 18.24 -10.87 23.34
C GLU A 90 17.74 -11.54 22.06
N VAL A 91 18.65 -11.68 21.09
CA VAL A 91 18.42 -12.37 19.83
C VAL A 91 19.69 -13.09 19.43
N ASP A 92 19.55 -14.23 18.75
CA ASP A 92 20.67 -15.01 18.23
C ASP A 92 21.16 -14.43 16.90
N ALA A 93 20.26 -13.83 16.13
CA ALA A 93 20.56 -13.28 14.81
C ALA A 93 19.72 -12.04 14.45
N VAL A 94 20.22 -11.25 13.50
CA VAL A 94 19.52 -10.12 12.91
C VAL A 94 19.43 -10.30 11.40
N ILE A 95 18.23 -10.21 10.84
CA ILE A 95 17.98 -10.07 9.40
C ILE A 95 17.62 -8.61 9.10
N HIS A 96 18.54 -7.90 8.46
CA HIS A 96 18.38 -6.49 8.12
C HIS A 96 17.76 -6.31 6.71
N ALA A 97 16.43 -6.37 6.61
CA ALA A 97 15.67 -6.14 5.37
C ALA A 97 15.11 -4.71 5.20
N ALA A 98 15.24 -3.84 6.21
CA ALA A 98 14.76 -2.46 6.13
C ALA A 98 15.66 -1.59 5.23
N ALA A 99 15.08 -0.98 4.20
CA ALA A 99 15.75 -0.01 3.35
C ALA A 99 14.75 0.92 2.66
N LEU A 100 15.17 2.14 2.36
CA LEU A 100 14.53 2.97 1.33
C LEU A 100 14.94 2.47 -0.05
N SER A 101 14.07 1.66 -0.68
CA SER A 101 14.29 1.00 -1.97
C SER A 101 13.53 1.69 -3.10
N THR A 102 13.95 2.89 -3.46
CA THR A 102 13.39 3.70 -4.57
C THR A 102 14.53 4.20 -5.48
N PRO A 103 14.31 4.34 -6.80
CA PRO A 103 15.36 4.80 -7.70
C PRO A 103 15.69 6.29 -7.56
N TRP A 104 14.84 7.06 -6.87
CA TRP A 104 14.94 8.52 -6.81
C TRP A 104 14.55 9.08 -5.44
N GLY A 105 15.22 10.14 -5.01
CA GLY A 105 14.93 10.82 -3.76
C GLY A 105 16.10 11.69 -3.28
N ARG A 106 15.97 12.29 -2.10
CA ARG A 106 17.05 13.09 -1.53
C ARG A 106 18.09 12.17 -0.91
N ARG A 107 19.36 12.49 -1.17
CA ARG A 107 20.53 11.88 -0.56
C ARG A 107 20.41 11.66 0.95
N ALA A 108 19.98 12.69 1.69
CA ALA A 108 19.82 12.61 3.15
C ALA A 108 18.81 11.55 3.59
N ASP A 109 17.75 11.32 2.80
CA ASP A 109 16.72 10.31 3.09
C ASP A 109 17.29 8.89 2.90
N PHE A 110 18.09 8.67 1.86
CA PHE A 110 18.81 7.40 1.67
C PHE A 110 19.89 7.17 2.73
N GLU A 111 20.67 8.20 3.06
CA GLU A 111 21.72 8.11 4.09
C GLU A 111 21.13 7.80 5.47
N ARG A 112 20.00 8.44 5.83
CA ARG A 112 19.28 8.15 7.07
C ARG A 112 18.73 6.73 7.07
N ALA A 113 17.96 6.35 6.04
CA ALA A 113 17.27 5.06 6.02
C ALA A 113 18.22 3.86 5.88
N ASN A 114 19.18 3.93 4.96
CA ASN A 114 20.00 2.78 4.58
C ASN A 114 21.32 2.74 5.35
N VAL A 115 22.00 3.88 5.51
CA VAL A 115 23.34 3.90 6.14
C VAL A 115 23.23 4.03 7.66
N ALA A 116 22.51 5.04 8.16
CA ALA A 116 22.31 5.18 9.61
C ALA A 116 21.44 4.04 10.16
N GLY A 117 20.41 3.60 9.42
CA GLY A 117 19.62 2.41 9.75
C GLY A 117 20.47 1.14 9.91
N THR A 118 21.40 0.88 8.97
CA THR A 118 22.33 -0.26 9.09
C THR A 118 23.22 -0.14 10.34
N ARG A 119 23.73 1.06 10.65
CA ARG A 119 24.52 1.28 11.88
C ARG A 119 23.71 1.00 13.14
N ALA A 120 22.45 1.44 13.18
CA ALA A 120 21.57 1.20 14.30
C ALA A 120 21.27 -0.30 14.50
N ALA A 121 21.05 -1.04 13.40
CA ALA A 121 20.88 -2.49 13.45
C ALA A 121 22.16 -3.23 13.91
N ILE A 122 23.35 -2.82 13.44
CA ILE A 122 24.63 -3.38 13.91
C ILE A 122 24.82 -3.10 15.40
N GLU A 123 24.51 -1.90 15.88
CA GLU A 123 24.63 -1.56 17.30
C GLU A 123 23.62 -2.33 18.16
N PHE A 124 22.40 -2.55 17.67
CA PHE A 124 21.44 -3.44 18.32
C PHE A 124 22.00 -4.87 18.42
N ALA A 125 22.52 -5.41 17.32
CA ALA A 125 23.11 -6.74 17.27
C ALA A 125 24.23 -6.90 18.33
N ARG A 126 25.14 -5.92 18.39
CA ARG A 126 26.24 -5.87 19.37
C ARG A 126 25.73 -5.84 20.81
N ARG A 127 24.71 -5.04 21.11
CA ARG A 127 24.19 -4.85 22.48
C ARG A 127 23.40 -6.05 22.99
N ASN A 128 22.77 -6.79 22.09
CA ASN A 128 21.83 -7.86 22.43
C ASN A 128 22.40 -9.27 22.16
N GLY A 129 23.71 -9.37 21.92
CA GLY A 129 24.41 -10.64 21.83
C GLY A 129 24.17 -11.41 20.52
N ALA A 130 23.70 -10.76 19.46
CA ALA A 130 23.46 -11.43 18.19
C ALA A 130 24.76 -12.00 17.63
N ARG A 131 24.78 -13.32 17.41
CA ARG A 131 25.92 -14.04 16.82
C ARG A 131 26.05 -13.73 15.34
N ARG A 132 24.92 -13.65 14.63
CA ARG A 132 24.88 -13.55 13.17
C ARG A 132 24.09 -12.34 12.67
N PHE A 133 24.65 -11.65 11.68
CA PHE A 133 24.02 -10.51 11.02
C PHE A 133 23.87 -10.74 9.52
N VAL A 134 22.63 -10.83 9.03
CA VAL A 134 22.31 -11.01 7.62
C VAL A 134 21.83 -9.69 7.03
N LEU A 135 22.56 -9.15 6.06
CA LEU A 135 22.19 -7.94 5.35
C LEU A 135 21.47 -8.28 4.05
N VAL A 136 20.26 -7.74 3.87
CA VAL A 136 19.66 -7.66 2.53
C VAL A 136 20.29 -6.48 1.80
N SER A 137 21.14 -6.75 0.82
CA SER A 137 21.67 -5.77 -0.13
C SER A 137 20.82 -5.76 -1.42
N SER A 138 21.40 -5.50 -2.59
CA SER A 138 20.70 -5.39 -3.86
C SER A 138 21.64 -5.56 -5.05
N PRO A 139 21.24 -6.28 -6.11
CA PRO A 139 22.00 -6.39 -7.36
C PRO A 139 21.98 -5.10 -8.18
N SER A 140 21.26 -4.07 -7.74
CA SER A 140 21.38 -2.71 -8.30
C SER A 140 22.82 -2.21 -8.30
N VAL A 141 23.70 -2.72 -7.43
CA VAL A 141 25.12 -2.36 -7.38
C VAL A 141 25.86 -2.67 -8.69
N TYR A 142 25.36 -3.62 -9.49
CA TYR A 142 25.87 -3.96 -10.80
C TYR A 142 25.33 -3.10 -11.94
N ALA A 143 24.35 -2.23 -11.68
CA ALA A 143 23.65 -1.50 -12.73
C ALA A 143 24.63 -0.62 -13.54
N ALA A 144 24.72 -0.91 -14.84
CA ALA A 144 25.50 -0.18 -15.82
C ALA A 144 24.77 -0.21 -17.18
N PRO A 145 24.89 0.83 -18.04
CA PRO A 145 24.19 0.91 -19.32
C PRO A 145 24.84 0.02 -20.40
N ARG A 146 25.07 -1.26 -20.08
CA ARG A 146 25.63 -2.29 -20.94
C ARG A 146 25.10 -3.67 -20.51
N ASP A 147 25.09 -4.60 -21.47
CA ASP A 147 24.67 -5.97 -21.19
C ASP A 147 25.71 -6.70 -20.34
N HIS A 148 25.26 -7.46 -19.34
CA HIS A 148 26.07 -8.30 -18.45
C HIS A 148 25.42 -9.63 -18.21
N LEU A 149 26.16 -10.72 -18.41
CA LEU A 149 25.66 -12.07 -18.19
C LEU A 149 26.55 -12.78 -17.18
N GLY A 150 25.93 -13.54 -16.27
CA GLY A 150 26.62 -14.34 -15.27
C GLY A 150 27.45 -13.51 -14.29
N LEU A 151 26.94 -12.35 -13.86
CA LEU A 151 27.63 -11.51 -12.88
C LEU A 151 27.81 -12.25 -11.57
N ARG A 152 29.03 -12.18 -11.04
CA ARG A 152 29.43 -12.72 -9.74
C ARG A 152 29.52 -11.61 -8.70
N GLU A 153 29.67 -11.99 -7.45
CA GLU A 153 29.64 -11.09 -6.30
C GLU A 153 30.78 -10.06 -6.32
N GLY A 154 31.93 -10.46 -6.85
CA GLY A 154 33.11 -9.60 -7.06
C GLY A 154 33.00 -8.57 -8.19
N ASP A 155 32.00 -8.67 -9.07
CA ASP A 155 31.86 -7.76 -10.22
C ASP A 155 31.24 -6.40 -9.86
N ALA A 156 30.83 -6.20 -8.60
CA ALA A 156 30.24 -4.95 -8.13
C ALA A 156 31.30 -3.83 -8.13
N ASP A 157 31.01 -2.72 -8.82
CA ASP A 157 31.86 -1.52 -8.76
C ASP A 157 31.59 -0.75 -7.45
N PRO A 158 32.54 -0.69 -6.50
CA PRO A 158 32.35 0.04 -5.24
C PRO A 158 32.19 1.56 -5.45
N ARG A 159 32.56 2.06 -6.64
CA ARG A 159 32.42 3.46 -7.04
C ARG A 159 31.15 3.72 -7.85
N ASN A 160 30.23 2.76 -7.97
CA ASN A 160 28.98 3.00 -8.68
C ASN A 160 28.17 4.12 -8.00
N ARG A 161 27.88 5.19 -8.75
CA ARG A 161 27.11 6.38 -8.31
C ARG A 161 25.91 6.65 -9.21
N LEU A 162 25.38 5.64 -9.89
CA LEU A 162 24.25 5.80 -10.81
C LEU A 162 23.03 6.42 -10.11
N ASN A 163 22.79 6.06 -8.84
CA ASN A 163 21.84 6.76 -7.96
C ASN A 163 22.23 6.62 -6.48
N GLU A 164 21.46 7.30 -5.62
CA GLU A 164 21.63 7.32 -4.16
C GLU A 164 21.37 5.95 -3.51
N TYR A 165 20.42 5.17 -4.04
CA TYR A 165 20.12 3.83 -3.56
C TYR A 165 21.32 2.89 -3.67
N ILE A 166 21.94 2.84 -4.85
CA ILE A 166 23.14 2.02 -5.10
C ILE A 166 24.28 2.44 -4.18
N ARG A 167 24.54 3.74 -4.07
CA ARG A 167 25.61 4.25 -3.21
C ARG A 167 25.41 3.85 -1.76
N THR A 168 24.18 3.94 -1.26
CA THR A 168 23.88 3.64 0.14
C THR A 168 23.81 2.14 0.44
N LYS A 169 23.43 1.30 -0.52
CA LYS A 169 23.56 -0.16 -0.40
C LYS A 169 25.02 -0.62 -0.34
N LEU A 170 25.88 -0.10 -1.21
CA LEU A 170 27.33 -0.35 -1.13
C LEU A 170 27.94 0.14 0.19
N ALA A 171 27.46 1.27 0.72
CA ALA A 171 27.89 1.76 2.02
C ALA A 171 27.41 0.85 3.17
N ALA A 172 26.18 0.32 3.10
CA ALA A 172 25.66 -0.64 4.07
C ALA A 172 26.47 -1.95 4.07
N GLU A 173 26.80 -2.50 2.90
CA GLU A 173 27.69 -3.67 2.78
C GLU A 173 29.03 -3.43 3.46
N ARG A 174 29.65 -2.25 3.20
CA ARG A 174 30.92 -1.88 3.82
C ARG A 174 30.80 -1.81 5.35
N LEU A 175 29.72 -1.24 5.88
CA LEU A 175 29.52 -1.16 7.33
C LEU A 175 29.45 -2.55 7.98
N VAL A 176 28.77 -3.50 7.35
CA VAL A 176 28.65 -4.88 7.85
C VAL A 176 29.98 -5.61 7.78
N ILE A 177 30.71 -5.49 6.66
CA ILE A 177 32.06 -6.05 6.52
C ILE A 177 33.00 -5.49 7.59
N ASP A 178 33.01 -4.17 7.78
CA ASP A 178 33.86 -3.52 8.78
C ASP A 178 33.46 -3.86 10.22
N ALA A 179 32.17 -4.08 10.48
CA ALA A 179 31.67 -4.53 11.78
C ALA A 179 32.15 -5.96 12.07
N GLN A 180 32.06 -6.86 11.09
CA GLN A 180 32.52 -8.23 11.21
C GLN A 180 34.04 -8.29 11.40
N ALA A 181 34.81 -7.56 10.59
CA ALA A 181 36.28 -7.52 10.68
C ALA A 181 36.80 -6.98 12.03
N ARG A 182 36.02 -6.14 12.71
CA ARG A 182 36.33 -5.61 14.05
C ARG A 182 35.78 -6.47 15.20
N GLY A 183 35.10 -7.58 14.90
CA GLY A 183 34.44 -8.42 15.91
C GLY A 183 33.25 -7.76 16.60
N VAL A 184 32.66 -6.71 16.01
CA VAL A 184 31.44 -6.07 16.52
C VAL A 184 30.24 -7.00 16.35
N VAL A 185 30.18 -7.69 15.22
CA VAL A 185 29.30 -8.83 14.98
C VAL A 185 30.19 -10.05 14.67
N PRO A 186 30.01 -11.21 15.32
CA PRO A 186 30.88 -12.36 15.10
C PRO A 186 30.82 -12.89 13.66
N GLU A 187 29.60 -12.96 13.11
CA GLU A 187 29.32 -13.52 11.80
C GLU A 187 28.43 -12.60 10.99
N ALA A 188 28.72 -12.48 9.70
CA ALA A 188 27.92 -11.69 8.78
C ALA A 188 27.73 -12.41 7.44
N VAL A 189 26.57 -12.19 6.82
CA VAL A 189 26.24 -12.67 5.47
C VAL A 189 25.50 -11.56 4.72
N ILE A 190 25.73 -11.42 3.41
CA ILE A 190 25.14 -10.39 2.56
C ILE A 190 24.42 -11.04 1.39
N LEU A 191 23.12 -10.81 1.24
CA LEU A 191 22.32 -11.33 0.12
C LEU A 191 21.96 -10.20 -0.86
N ARG A 192 22.10 -10.44 -2.17
CA ARG A 192 21.73 -9.51 -3.24
C ARG A 192 20.56 -10.08 -4.07
N PRO A 193 19.31 -10.03 -3.56
CA PRO A 193 18.16 -10.58 -4.27
C PRO A 193 17.70 -9.69 -5.42
N ARG A 194 17.38 -10.28 -6.58
CA ARG A 194 17.03 -9.53 -7.79
C ARG A 194 15.54 -9.51 -8.09
N GLY A 195 15.00 -8.32 -8.40
CA GLY A 195 13.69 -8.19 -9.05
C GLY A 195 12.59 -8.97 -8.35
N LEU A 196 12.35 -8.65 -7.08
CA LEU A 196 11.38 -9.38 -6.25
C LEU A 196 9.98 -9.25 -6.84
N ILE A 197 9.32 -10.38 -7.02
CA ILE A 197 7.94 -10.50 -7.46
C ILE A 197 7.19 -11.44 -6.51
N GLY A 198 5.89 -11.21 -6.36
CA GLY A 198 5.03 -12.06 -5.54
C GLY A 198 3.71 -11.36 -5.22
N VAL A 199 2.79 -12.09 -4.58
CA VAL A 199 1.52 -11.54 -4.15
C VAL A 199 1.76 -10.48 -3.07
N GLY A 200 1.22 -9.28 -3.26
CA GLY A 200 1.46 -8.14 -2.39
C GLY A 200 2.68 -7.29 -2.76
N ASP A 201 3.34 -7.52 -3.91
CA ASP A 201 4.40 -6.63 -4.42
C ASP A 201 3.86 -5.19 -4.55
N PRO A 202 4.44 -4.20 -3.85
CA PRO A 202 3.99 -2.82 -3.91
C PRO A 202 4.59 -2.03 -5.09
N SER A 203 5.52 -2.63 -5.84
CA SER A 203 6.49 -1.92 -6.66
C SER A 203 6.58 -2.40 -8.11
N LEU A 204 7.15 -3.57 -8.39
CA LEU A 204 7.63 -3.95 -9.72
C LEU A 204 6.45 -4.23 -10.66
N VAL A 205 5.63 -5.21 -10.33
CA VAL A 205 4.45 -5.61 -11.12
C VAL A 205 3.42 -4.48 -11.18
N PRO A 206 3.04 -3.81 -10.07
CA PRO A 206 2.07 -2.71 -10.16
C PRO A 206 2.57 -1.51 -10.96
N ARG A 207 3.86 -1.16 -10.90
CA ARG A 207 4.42 -0.08 -11.74
C ARG A 207 4.36 -0.46 -13.22
N LEU A 208 4.68 -1.70 -13.55
CA LEU A 208 4.62 -2.23 -14.91
C LEU A 208 3.19 -2.20 -15.47
N LEU A 209 2.20 -2.70 -14.72
CA LEU A 209 0.80 -2.70 -15.12
C LEU A 209 0.23 -1.28 -15.29
N ARG A 210 0.61 -0.32 -14.43
CA ARG A 210 0.24 1.09 -14.63
C ARG A 210 0.79 1.70 -15.92
N VAL A 211 2.00 1.30 -16.34
CA VAL A 211 2.57 1.74 -17.61
C VAL A 211 1.86 1.07 -18.78
N TYR A 212 1.60 -0.24 -18.67
CA TYR A 212 0.82 -1.02 -19.62
C TYR A 212 -0.54 -0.37 -19.92
N GLU A 213 -1.30 0.00 -18.90
CA GLU A 213 -2.63 0.62 -19.04
C GLU A 213 -2.58 1.93 -19.83
N ARG A 214 -1.55 2.75 -19.62
CA ARG A 214 -1.43 4.08 -20.22
C ARG A 214 -0.94 4.05 -21.65
N ILE A 215 0.16 3.34 -21.90
CA ILE A 215 0.87 3.42 -23.19
C ILE A 215 1.22 2.04 -23.77
N GLY A 216 1.02 0.95 -23.04
CA GLY A 216 1.63 -0.35 -23.32
C GLY A 216 3.01 -0.47 -22.66
N VAL A 217 3.61 -1.65 -22.72
CA VAL A 217 4.87 -1.90 -22.00
C VAL A 217 6.07 -1.56 -22.89
N PRO A 218 7.05 -0.78 -22.38
CA PRO A 218 8.30 -0.54 -23.06
C PRO A 218 9.05 -1.83 -23.34
N VAL A 219 9.32 -2.12 -24.61
CA VAL A 219 10.21 -3.19 -25.04
C VAL A 219 11.37 -2.56 -25.79
N PHE A 220 12.59 -2.96 -25.44
CA PHE A 220 13.82 -2.47 -26.07
C PHE A 220 14.34 -3.51 -27.04
N GLY A 221 14.75 -3.07 -28.24
CA GLY A 221 15.12 -4.02 -29.30
C GLY A 221 13.95 -4.91 -29.68
N ASP A 222 14.16 -6.22 -29.65
CA ASP A 222 13.17 -7.28 -29.87
C ASP A 222 12.64 -7.92 -28.57
N GLY A 223 13.06 -7.44 -27.40
CA GLY A 223 12.66 -8.02 -26.11
C GLY A 223 13.45 -9.26 -25.71
N SER A 224 14.51 -9.61 -26.44
CA SER A 224 15.34 -10.79 -26.18
C SER A 224 16.32 -10.65 -25.01
N GLN A 225 16.44 -9.45 -24.43
CA GLN A 225 17.38 -9.22 -23.33
C GLN A 225 17.00 -10.07 -22.11
N LEU A 226 17.96 -10.86 -21.65
CA LEU A 226 17.76 -11.76 -20.52
C LEU A 226 17.73 -10.97 -19.20
N ILE A 227 16.71 -11.25 -18.39
CA ILE A 227 16.58 -10.72 -17.04
C ILE A 227 16.30 -11.84 -16.04
N ASP A 228 16.75 -11.63 -14.81
CA ASP A 228 16.30 -12.43 -13.66
C ASP A 228 15.30 -11.62 -12.85
N VAL A 229 14.32 -12.34 -12.34
CA VAL A 229 13.41 -11.93 -11.27
C VAL A 229 13.39 -13.04 -10.23
N THR A 230 12.93 -12.73 -9.02
CA THR A 230 12.93 -13.69 -7.93
C THR A 230 11.58 -13.70 -7.23
N ALA A 231 10.99 -14.87 -7.06
CA ALA A 231 9.84 -15.04 -6.18
C ALA A 231 10.24 -14.62 -4.76
N VAL A 232 9.45 -13.78 -4.11
CA VAL A 232 9.75 -13.26 -2.76
C VAL A 232 9.90 -14.40 -1.74
N GLU A 233 9.17 -15.50 -1.91
CA GLU A 233 9.29 -16.73 -1.12
C GLU A 233 10.69 -17.34 -1.21
N ASN A 234 11.30 -17.35 -2.40
CA ASN A 234 12.66 -17.86 -2.58
C ASN A 234 13.69 -16.96 -1.86
N VAL A 235 13.46 -15.65 -1.86
CA VAL A 235 14.33 -14.73 -1.10
C VAL A 235 14.17 -14.93 0.40
N ALA A 236 12.95 -15.16 0.89
CA ALA A 236 12.70 -15.48 2.29
C ALA A 236 13.43 -16.78 2.70
N ALA A 237 13.33 -17.83 1.89
CA ALA A 237 14.04 -19.09 2.10
C ALA A 237 15.57 -18.89 2.11
N ALA A 238 16.12 -18.10 1.17
CA ALA A 238 17.56 -17.79 1.16
C ALA A 238 18.00 -17.05 2.45
N LEU A 239 17.18 -16.13 2.95
CA LEU A 239 17.45 -15.41 4.19
C LEU A 239 17.40 -16.33 5.41
N ARG A 240 16.44 -17.25 5.48
CA ARG A 240 16.40 -18.28 6.52
C ARG A 240 17.62 -19.19 6.45
N LEU A 241 17.98 -19.72 5.28
CA LEU A 241 19.18 -20.57 5.11
C LEU A 241 20.46 -19.86 5.58
N SER A 242 20.56 -18.56 5.35
CA SER A 242 21.72 -17.77 5.80
C SER A 242 21.84 -17.62 7.33
N LEU A 243 20.83 -17.99 8.11
CA LEU A 243 20.93 -18.04 9.57
C LEU A 243 21.88 -19.15 10.07
N ASP A 244 22.03 -20.23 9.29
CA ASP A 244 22.85 -21.39 9.65
C ASP A 244 23.99 -21.65 8.67
N HIS A 245 23.81 -21.32 7.40
CA HIS A 245 24.77 -21.59 6.31
C HIS A 245 25.45 -20.31 5.77
N GLY A 246 26.41 -20.49 4.85
CA GLY A 246 27.20 -19.42 4.24
C GLY A 246 28.56 -19.17 4.91
N ASP A 247 29.43 -18.43 4.22
CA ASP A 247 30.69 -17.95 4.78
C ASP A 247 30.40 -16.88 5.86
N PRO A 248 30.69 -17.15 7.14
CA PRO A 248 30.41 -16.22 8.23
C PRO A 248 31.28 -14.95 8.17
N ARG A 249 32.30 -14.88 7.31
CA ARG A 249 33.20 -13.73 7.15
C ARG A 249 32.67 -12.73 6.12
N ALA A 250 31.40 -12.35 6.25
CA ALA A 250 30.70 -11.47 5.32
C ALA A 250 30.60 -12.06 3.90
N GLY A 251 30.34 -13.37 3.80
CA GLY A 251 30.02 -14.04 2.55
C GLY A 251 28.91 -13.29 1.81
N THR A 252 29.15 -12.96 0.55
CA THR A 252 28.19 -12.22 -0.29
C THR A 252 27.64 -13.15 -1.35
N TYR A 253 26.32 -13.13 -1.54
CA TYR A 253 25.60 -14.07 -2.39
C TYR A 253 24.56 -13.37 -3.27
N ASN A 254 24.62 -13.64 -4.58
CA ASN A 254 23.53 -13.31 -5.49
C ASN A 254 22.37 -14.29 -5.30
N VAL A 255 21.14 -13.77 -5.28
CA VAL A 255 19.93 -14.59 -5.12
C VAL A 255 18.97 -14.27 -6.26
N THR A 256 18.66 -15.29 -7.07
CA THR A 256 17.66 -15.24 -8.14
C THR A 256 16.86 -16.54 -8.21
N ASN A 257 15.84 -16.61 -9.07
CA ASN A 257 15.18 -17.88 -9.40
C ASN A 257 16.06 -18.84 -10.23
N GLY A 258 17.29 -18.47 -10.60
CA GLY A 258 18.17 -19.32 -11.42
C GLY A 258 17.63 -19.62 -12.83
N ASP A 259 16.63 -18.85 -13.28
CA ASP A 259 15.89 -19.03 -14.53
C ASP A 259 15.82 -17.69 -15.29
N PRO A 260 16.93 -17.26 -15.91
CA PRO A 260 16.98 -16.02 -16.67
C PRO A 260 16.15 -16.16 -17.95
N ARG A 261 15.20 -15.25 -18.17
CA ARG A 261 14.29 -15.28 -19.33
C ARG A 261 14.34 -14.00 -20.15
N PRO A 262 14.03 -14.05 -21.46
CA PRO A 262 13.84 -12.86 -22.28
C PRO A 262 12.77 -11.96 -21.67
N PHE A 263 13.07 -10.66 -21.53
CA PHE A 263 12.16 -9.67 -20.94
C PHE A 263 10.77 -9.68 -21.61
N GLY A 264 10.73 -9.74 -22.94
CA GLY A 264 9.47 -9.77 -23.69
C GLY A 264 8.63 -11.00 -23.38
N ALA A 265 9.25 -12.18 -23.33
CA ALA A 265 8.55 -13.43 -23.02
C ALA A 265 8.03 -13.45 -21.57
N LEU A 266 8.83 -12.96 -20.61
CA LEU A 266 8.41 -12.87 -19.22
C LEU A 266 7.23 -11.91 -19.04
N LEU A 267 7.25 -10.81 -19.80
CA LEU A 267 6.16 -9.85 -19.82
C LEU A 267 4.88 -10.47 -20.39
N ASP A 268 4.98 -11.16 -21.53
CA ASP A 268 3.84 -11.84 -22.15
C ASP A 268 3.23 -12.85 -21.17
N GLN A 269 4.06 -13.66 -20.49
CA GLN A 269 3.61 -14.59 -19.46
C GLN A 269 2.88 -13.90 -18.30
N LEU A 270 3.39 -12.76 -17.82
CA LEU A 270 2.72 -11.98 -16.78
C LEU A 270 1.37 -11.41 -17.26
N LEU A 271 1.32 -10.85 -18.47
CA LEU A 271 0.10 -10.28 -19.04
C LEU A 271 -0.96 -11.35 -19.25
N ASP A 272 -0.57 -12.50 -19.79
CA ASP A 272 -1.44 -13.67 -19.95
C ASP A 272 -1.96 -14.16 -18.60
N ALA A 273 -1.08 -14.27 -17.59
CA ALA A 273 -1.48 -14.59 -16.23
C ALA A 273 -2.44 -13.53 -15.63
N CYS A 274 -2.35 -12.27 -16.03
CA CYS A 274 -3.31 -11.24 -15.62
C CYS A 274 -4.61 -11.23 -16.46
N GLY A 275 -4.69 -12.01 -17.54
CA GLY A 275 -5.80 -11.95 -18.51
C GLY A 275 -5.80 -10.70 -19.38
N LEU A 276 -4.62 -10.11 -19.61
CA LEU A 276 -4.42 -8.86 -20.34
C LEU A 276 -3.79 -9.14 -21.72
N PRO A 277 -4.27 -8.52 -22.80
CA PRO A 277 -3.69 -8.72 -24.12
C PRO A 277 -2.28 -8.09 -24.21
N PRO A 278 -1.32 -8.70 -24.92
CA PRO A 278 0.02 -8.14 -25.06
C PRO A 278 0.00 -6.80 -25.82
N ARG A 279 0.61 -5.76 -25.24
CA ARG A 279 0.70 -4.41 -25.83
C ARG A 279 2.12 -3.86 -25.71
N HIS A 280 2.96 -4.15 -26.70
CA HIS A 280 4.36 -3.73 -26.70
C HIS A 280 4.59 -2.38 -27.37
N ARG A 281 5.47 -1.57 -26.78
CA ARG A 281 5.98 -0.32 -27.36
C ARG A 281 7.48 -0.39 -27.53
N ARG A 282 7.93 -0.44 -28.79
CA ARG A 282 9.35 -0.44 -29.12
C ARG A 282 9.96 0.92 -28.79
N LEU A 283 10.92 0.94 -27.88
CA LEU A 283 11.70 2.13 -27.53
C LEU A 283 13.17 1.93 -27.90
N ASN A 284 13.81 3.00 -28.37
CA ASN A 284 15.25 3.00 -28.55
C ASN A 284 15.94 3.22 -27.20
N ARG A 285 16.79 2.29 -26.79
CA ARG A 285 17.46 2.32 -25.48
C ARG A 285 18.33 3.57 -25.26
N ARG A 286 19.01 4.07 -26.31
CA ARG A 286 19.88 5.25 -26.21
C ARG A 286 19.05 6.53 -26.03
N VAL A 287 17.96 6.65 -26.79
CA VAL A 287 17.03 7.78 -26.67
C VAL A 287 16.35 7.78 -25.30
N ALA A 288 15.87 6.63 -24.84
CA ALA A 288 15.25 6.49 -23.52
C ALA A 288 16.24 6.85 -22.39
N TYR A 289 17.49 6.41 -22.48
CA TYR A 289 18.52 6.72 -21.50
C TYR A 289 18.86 8.22 -21.47
N ALA A 290 18.99 8.86 -22.63
CA ALA A 290 19.22 10.30 -22.73
C ALA A 290 18.03 11.11 -22.18
N ALA A 291 16.79 10.74 -22.55
CA ALA A 291 15.57 11.37 -22.05
C ALA A 291 15.46 11.23 -20.53
N ALA A 292 15.77 10.06 -19.98
CA ALA A 292 15.80 9.83 -18.54
C ALA A 292 16.79 10.77 -17.83
N GLY A 293 17.98 10.98 -18.39
CA GLY A 293 18.97 11.93 -17.83
C GLY A 293 18.45 13.37 -17.79
N VAL A 294 17.72 13.82 -18.82
CA VAL A 294 17.07 15.14 -18.83
C VAL A 294 15.97 15.21 -17.77
N LEU A 295 15.11 14.19 -17.68
CA LEU A 295 14.03 14.14 -16.69
C LEU A 295 14.56 14.15 -15.26
N GLU A 296 15.63 13.40 -14.98
CA GLU A 296 16.35 13.43 -13.70
C GLU A 296 16.88 14.83 -13.39
N GLY A 297 17.52 15.50 -14.36
CA GLY A 297 18.04 16.86 -14.19
C GLY A 297 16.94 17.86 -13.84
N VAL A 298 15.83 17.85 -14.58
CA VAL A 298 14.66 18.70 -14.33
C VAL A 298 14.05 18.41 -12.97
N CYS A 299 13.78 17.14 -12.66
CA CYS A 299 13.17 16.78 -11.38
C CYS A 299 14.10 17.05 -10.20
N GLY A 300 15.43 16.99 -10.39
CA GLY A 300 16.42 17.22 -9.34
C GLY A 300 16.50 18.67 -8.86
N VAL A 301 16.17 19.63 -9.73
CA VAL A 301 16.17 21.07 -9.41
C VAL A 301 14.83 21.58 -8.89
N LEU A 302 13.73 20.86 -9.11
CA LEU A 302 12.43 21.25 -8.58
C LEU A 302 12.40 21.14 -7.04
N PRO A 303 11.74 22.08 -6.32
CA PRO A 303 11.75 22.11 -4.85
C PRO A 303 11.27 20.81 -4.19
N THR A 304 10.28 20.15 -4.80
CA THR A 304 9.66 18.93 -4.28
C THR A 304 10.35 17.65 -4.74
N ARG A 305 11.33 17.76 -5.65
CA ARG A 305 12.08 16.65 -6.25
C ARG A 305 11.21 15.43 -6.62
N PRO A 306 10.17 15.62 -7.46
CA PRO A 306 9.28 14.53 -7.81
C PRO A 306 10.06 13.37 -8.47
N GLU A 307 9.60 12.14 -8.28
CA GLU A 307 10.19 10.98 -8.97
C GLU A 307 9.99 11.14 -10.49
N PRO A 308 11.07 11.11 -11.31
CA PRO A 308 10.95 11.13 -12.76
C PRO A 308 10.12 9.95 -13.26
N PRO A 309 9.28 10.11 -14.29
CA PRO A 309 8.56 9.00 -14.90
C PRO A 309 9.48 7.88 -15.42
N LEU A 310 10.72 8.22 -15.74
CA LEU A 310 11.75 7.30 -16.19
C LEU A 310 13.11 7.77 -15.67
N THR A 311 13.85 6.89 -14.99
CA THR A 311 15.22 7.14 -14.52
C THR A 311 16.22 6.34 -15.35
N ARG A 312 17.47 6.80 -15.43
CA ARG A 312 18.57 6.08 -16.10
C ARG A 312 18.79 4.72 -15.46
N TYR A 313 18.59 4.62 -14.15
CA TYR A 313 18.57 3.35 -13.43
C TYR A 313 17.47 2.43 -13.95
N THR A 314 16.23 2.91 -14.06
CA THR A 314 15.11 2.10 -14.57
C THR A 314 15.39 1.61 -16.00
N VAL A 315 15.86 2.50 -16.89
CA VAL A 315 16.26 2.12 -18.26
C VAL A 315 17.33 1.04 -18.22
N THR A 316 18.34 1.21 -17.36
CA THR A 316 19.43 0.23 -17.20
C THR A 316 18.90 -1.16 -16.83
N THR A 317 17.91 -1.23 -15.92
CA THR A 317 17.37 -2.51 -15.43
C THR A 317 16.47 -3.26 -16.42
N ILE A 318 15.88 -2.57 -17.40
CA ILE A 318 14.90 -3.17 -18.34
C ILE A 318 15.37 -3.20 -19.80
N ALA A 319 16.32 -2.34 -20.19
CA ALA A 319 16.77 -2.19 -21.57
C ALA A 319 18.07 -2.95 -21.90
N TYR A 320 18.74 -3.48 -20.87
CA TYR A 320 19.99 -4.22 -21.00
C TYR A 320 19.84 -5.59 -20.36
N ALA A 321 20.50 -6.59 -20.95
CA ALA A 321 20.57 -7.91 -20.36
C ALA A 321 21.39 -7.83 -19.07
N GLN A 322 20.86 -8.41 -18.01
CA GLN A 322 21.58 -8.60 -16.77
C GLN A 322 21.21 -9.99 -16.29
N THR A 323 22.18 -10.87 -16.01
CA THR A 323 21.95 -12.15 -15.33
C THR A 323 22.98 -12.36 -14.23
N LEU A 324 22.58 -13.04 -13.15
CA LEU A 324 23.44 -13.29 -12.00
C LEU A 324 23.84 -14.76 -11.91
N ASP A 325 25.09 -15.03 -11.56
CA ASP A 325 25.57 -16.34 -11.17
C ASP A 325 25.18 -16.59 -9.70
N ILE A 326 24.48 -17.69 -9.43
CA ILE A 326 24.02 -18.09 -8.07
C ILE A 326 24.78 -19.32 -7.53
N SER A 327 25.90 -19.69 -8.15
CA SER A 327 26.65 -20.91 -7.78
C SER A 327 27.18 -20.84 -6.36
N ALA A 328 27.59 -19.65 -5.89
CA ALA A 328 28.04 -19.44 -4.51
C ALA A 328 26.89 -19.63 -3.51
N ALA A 329 25.69 -19.11 -3.82
CA ALA A 329 24.50 -19.31 -2.97
C ALA A 329 24.13 -20.80 -2.88
N ARG A 330 24.21 -21.53 -4.00
CA ARG A 330 23.99 -22.99 -4.03
C ARG A 330 24.99 -23.76 -3.19
N ALA A 331 26.28 -23.47 -3.38
CA ALA A 331 27.36 -24.21 -2.72
C ALA A 331 27.41 -23.93 -1.21
N ASP A 332 27.28 -22.67 -0.81
CA ASP A 332 27.56 -22.25 0.56
C ASP A 332 26.30 -22.15 1.44
N LEU A 333 25.14 -21.80 0.85
CA LEU A 333 23.87 -21.69 1.56
C LEU A 333 22.97 -22.93 1.39
N GLY A 334 23.28 -23.81 0.42
CA GLY A 334 22.34 -24.84 -0.02
C GLY A 334 21.09 -24.28 -0.69
N TYR A 335 21.17 -23.05 -1.22
CA TYR A 335 20.02 -22.36 -1.79
C TYR A 335 19.60 -22.98 -3.13
N GLU A 336 18.36 -23.45 -3.19
CA GLU A 336 17.66 -23.73 -4.44
C GLU A 336 16.29 -23.02 -4.45
N PRO A 337 15.84 -22.47 -5.59
CA PRO A 337 14.52 -21.86 -5.71
C PRO A 337 13.40 -22.87 -5.39
N LEU A 338 12.58 -22.57 -4.38
CA LEU A 338 11.45 -23.39 -3.96
C LEU A 338 10.22 -23.20 -4.86
N ILE A 339 10.03 -21.96 -5.31
CA ILE A 339 8.93 -21.53 -6.17
C ILE A 339 9.49 -21.26 -7.57
N SER A 340 8.98 -21.98 -8.57
CA SER A 340 9.32 -21.72 -9.97
C SER A 340 8.82 -20.35 -10.41
N LEU A 341 9.43 -19.79 -11.45
CA LEU A 341 9.01 -18.49 -11.96
C LEU A 341 7.58 -18.54 -12.52
N ASP A 342 7.21 -19.63 -13.19
CA ASP A 342 5.85 -19.85 -13.70
C ASP A 342 4.82 -19.85 -12.57
N ALA A 343 5.07 -20.58 -11.48
CA ALA A 343 4.16 -20.62 -10.33
C ALA A 343 4.02 -19.24 -9.66
N ALA A 344 5.11 -18.46 -9.58
CA ALA A 344 5.06 -17.10 -9.04
C ALA A 344 4.20 -16.18 -9.91
N LEU A 345 4.36 -16.22 -11.24
CA LEU A 345 3.56 -15.43 -12.18
C LEU A 345 2.08 -15.81 -12.15
N GLU A 346 1.78 -17.11 -12.08
CA GLU A 346 0.41 -17.62 -11.95
C GLU A 346 -0.28 -17.10 -10.69
N ARG A 347 0.41 -17.14 -9.53
CA ARG A 347 -0.11 -16.61 -8.25
C ARG A 347 -0.38 -15.11 -8.34
N ILE A 348 0.55 -14.35 -8.93
CA ILE A 348 0.40 -12.90 -9.15
C ILE A 348 -0.80 -12.62 -10.05
N GLY A 349 -0.92 -13.35 -11.17
CA GLY A 349 -2.02 -13.21 -12.10
C GLY A 349 -3.37 -13.57 -11.47
N ALA A 350 -3.43 -14.66 -10.70
CA ALA A 350 -4.62 -15.03 -9.94
C ALA A 350 -5.03 -13.95 -8.93
N ALA A 351 -4.08 -13.42 -8.15
CA ALA A 351 -4.34 -12.33 -7.23
C ALA A 351 -4.80 -11.06 -7.96
N TYR A 352 -4.15 -10.70 -9.07
CA TYR A 352 -4.55 -9.57 -9.89
C TYR A 352 -5.97 -9.72 -10.42
N ARG A 353 -6.32 -10.89 -10.96
CA ARG A 353 -7.68 -11.16 -11.46
C ARG A 353 -8.70 -11.16 -10.34
N ALA A 354 -8.37 -11.68 -9.15
CA ALA A 354 -9.26 -11.62 -8.00
C ALA A 354 -9.55 -10.16 -7.59
N THR A 355 -8.51 -9.34 -7.43
CA THR A 355 -8.68 -7.90 -7.15
C THR A 355 -9.38 -7.17 -8.30
N SER A 356 -9.14 -7.53 -9.56
CA SER A 356 -9.76 -6.88 -10.73
C SER A 356 -11.22 -7.30 -10.94
N ALA A 357 -11.57 -8.54 -10.61
CA ALA A 357 -12.93 -9.04 -10.61
C ALA A 357 -13.75 -8.41 -9.48
N CYS A 358 -13.15 -8.23 -8.30
CA CYS A 358 -13.72 -7.42 -7.23
C CYS A 358 -13.85 -5.96 -7.67
N ALA A 359 -12.88 -5.39 -8.39
CA ALA A 359 -12.91 -4.01 -8.89
C ALA A 359 -13.67 -3.80 -10.23
N GLY A 360 -14.52 -4.75 -10.65
CA GLY A 360 -15.43 -4.60 -11.79
C GLY A 360 -14.79 -4.46 -13.19
N HIS A 361 -13.59 -5.00 -13.43
CA HIS A 361 -13.09 -5.15 -14.80
C HIS A 361 -13.63 -6.46 -15.41
N PRO A 362 -14.38 -6.42 -16.52
CA PRO A 362 -14.90 -7.64 -17.12
C PRO A 362 -13.74 -8.42 -17.75
N ALA A 363 -13.30 -9.48 -17.09
CA ALA A 363 -12.59 -10.57 -17.75
C ALA A 363 -13.64 -11.43 -18.49
N ALA A 364 -13.49 -11.54 -19.80
CA ALA A 364 -14.42 -12.28 -20.63
C ALA A 364 -14.33 -13.79 -20.35
N GLY A 365 -15.44 -14.35 -19.87
CA GLY A 365 -15.84 -15.74 -20.08
C GLY A 365 -15.30 -16.80 -19.12
N ALA A 366 -16.06 -17.12 -18.07
CA ALA A 366 -16.33 -18.49 -17.59
C ALA A 366 -17.32 -18.47 -16.40
N PRO A 367 -18.16 -19.51 -16.21
CA PRO A 367 -19.22 -19.53 -15.20
C PRO A 367 -18.65 -19.91 -13.82
N VAL A 368 -19.02 -19.16 -12.78
CA VAL A 368 -18.60 -19.42 -11.40
C VAL A 368 -19.69 -20.19 -10.65
N GLN A 369 -19.34 -21.40 -10.20
CA GLN A 369 -20.08 -22.14 -9.17
C GLN A 369 -19.77 -21.56 -7.79
N GLN A 370 -20.81 -21.39 -6.97
CA GLN A 370 -20.74 -20.87 -5.61
C GLN A 370 -20.29 -21.95 -4.62
N SER A 371 -19.33 -21.60 -3.76
CA SER A 371 -19.11 -22.26 -2.47
C SER A 371 -18.77 -21.21 -1.42
N ALA A 372 -19.65 -21.05 -0.43
CA ALA A 372 -19.51 -20.12 0.70
C ALA A 372 -18.63 -20.71 1.82
N PRO A 373 -17.82 -19.91 2.54
CA PRO A 373 -17.27 -20.30 3.82
C PRO A 373 -17.96 -19.61 5.01
N ALA A 374 -17.84 -20.31 6.15
CA ALA A 374 -18.54 -20.20 7.42
C ALA A 374 -18.52 -18.84 8.14
N ALA A 375 -19.66 -18.51 8.74
CA ALA A 375 -19.88 -17.38 9.64
C ALA A 375 -19.18 -17.54 10.99
N ALA A 376 -18.48 -16.49 11.43
CA ALA A 376 -18.09 -16.30 12.82
C ALA A 376 -19.30 -15.76 13.62
N SER A 377 -19.45 -16.23 14.86
CA SER A 377 -20.63 -16.01 15.70
C SER A 377 -20.84 -14.53 16.11
N PRO A 378 -22.06 -13.99 16.02
CA PRO A 378 -22.36 -12.64 16.47
C PRO A 378 -22.48 -12.57 17.99
N ARG A 379 -21.84 -11.58 18.60
CA ARG A 379 -22.22 -11.10 19.94
C ARG A 379 -23.63 -10.53 19.84
N ALA A 380 -24.51 -10.98 20.72
CA ALA A 380 -25.92 -10.62 20.74
C ALA A 380 -26.12 -9.09 20.87
N VAL A 381 -26.71 -8.48 19.84
CA VAL A 381 -27.35 -7.17 19.89
C VAL A 381 -28.85 -7.40 20.08
N GLY A 382 -29.44 -6.72 21.06
CA GLY A 382 -30.84 -6.86 21.42
C GLY A 382 -31.77 -6.41 20.30
N ALA A 383 -32.90 -7.11 20.16
CA ALA A 383 -33.97 -6.76 19.23
C ALA A 383 -34.46 -5.31 19.42
N PRO A 384 -34.92 -4.64 18.34
CA PRO A 384 -35.44 -3.27 18.43
C PRO A 384 -36.63 -3.22 19.39
N ARG A 385 -36.60 -2.26 20.32
CA ARG A 385 -37.69 -2.03 21.26
C ARG A 385 -38.76 -1.19 20.55
N HIS A 386 -40.00 -1.64 20.58
CA HIS A 386 -41.15 -0.82 20.18
C HIS A 386 -41.15 0.48 21.01
N GLY A 387 -40.81 1.61 20.38
CA GLY A 387 -40.85 2.93 21.02
C GLY A 387 -39.81 3.96 20.53
N ASP A 388 -38.76 3.54 19.81
CA ASP A 388 -37.74 4.48 19.31
C ASP A 388 -38.26 5.31 18.12
N PRO A 389 -37.91 6.61 18.01
CA PRO A 389 -38.31 7.46 16.89
C PRO A 389 -37.73 6.95 15.55
N PRO A 390 -38.39 7.25 14.41
CA PRO A 390 -37.91 6.80 13.10
C PRO A 390 -36.53 7.39 12.76
N ALA A 391 -35.74 6.63 11.99
CA ALA A 391 -34.45 7.08 11.51
C ALA A 391 -34.61 8.29 10.59
N ARG A 392 -33.74 9.29 10.74
CA ARG A 392 -33.83 10.58 10.05
C ARG A 392 -32.51 10.91 9.36
N LEU A 393 -32.59 11.35 8.11
CA LEU A 393 -31.44 11.87 7.36
C LEU A 393 -31.63 13.36 7.07
N THR A 394 -30.76 14.20 7.64
CA THR A 394 -30.84 15.67 7.52
C THR A 394 -29.64 16.22 6.78
N ARG A 395 -29.89 17.10 5.80
CA ARG A 395 -28.85 17.79 5.01
C ARG A 395 -28.53 19.15 5.62
N TYR A 396 -27.24 19.48 5.63
CA TYR A 396 -26.68 20.76 6.07
C TYR A 396 -25.75 21.32 5.01
N VAL A 397 -25.89 22.61 4.65
CA VAL A 397 -24.98 23.27 3.71
C VAL A 397 -23.95 24.08 4.50
N CYS A 398 -22.71 23.63 4.46
CA CYS A 398 -21.62 24.10 5.30
C CYS A 398 -20.60 24.92 4.50
N GLY A 399 -21.08 26.03 3.96
CA GLY A 399 -20.32 26.92 3.08
C GLY A 399 -20.41 26.54 1.61
N SER A 400 -19.65 27.26 0.78
CA SER A 400 -19.63 27.06 -0.67
C SER A 400 -18.32 27.56 -1.31
N THR A 401 -18.09 27.19 -2.56
CA THR A 401 -17.05 27.77 -3.43
C THR A 401 -17.68 28.28 -4.72
N HIS A 402 -16.94 29.07 -5.48
CA HIS A 402 -17.42 29.62 -6.76
C HIS A 402 -16.44 29.36 -7.90
N HIS A 403 -16.94 28.80 -9.00
CA HIS A 403 -16.12 28.51 -10.18
C HIS A 403 -16.79 28.93 -11.49
N ASP A 404 -15.96 29.27 -12.47
CA ASP A 404 -16.40 29.46 -13.86
C ASP A 404 -16.62 28.09 -14.51
N LEU A 405 -17.84 27.80 -14.94
CA LEU A 405 -18.20 26.52 -15.57
C LEU A 405 -17.39 26.25 -16.82
N ALA A 406 -17.08 27.26 -17.64
CA ALA A 406 -16.23 27.11 -18.83
C ALA A 406 -14.78 26.77 -18.46
N ALA A 407 -14.32 27.12 -17.25
CA ALA A 407 -13.01 26.70 -16.76
C ALA A 407 -13.00 25.24 -16.29
N MET A 408 -14.15 24.71 -15.87
CA MET A 408 -14.29 23.35 -15.33
C MET A 408 -14.64 22.32 -16.40
N PHE A 409 -15.61 22.60 -17.27
CA PHE A 409 -16.15 21.66 -18.25
C PHE A 409 -15.93 22.15 -19.68
N ARG A 410 -15.58 21.24 -20.59
CA ARG A 410 -15.48 21.56 -22.03
C ARG A 410 -16.88 21.79 -22.59
N GLY A 411 -17.09 22.93 -23.24
CA GLY A 411 -18.36 23.26 -23.88
C GLY A 411 -19.37 23.97 -22.98
N ALA A 412 -19.09 24.12 -21.68
CA ALA A 412 -19.93 24.87 -20.76
C ALA A 412 -19.86 26.39 -21.00
N PRO A 413 -20.95 27.14 -20.68
CA PRO A 413 -20.97 28.60 -20.77
C PRO A 413 -19.98 29.25 -19.80
N ARG A 414 -19.52 30.46 -20.13
CA ARG A 414 -18.75 31.31 -19.21
C ARG A 414 -19.68 31.90 -18.16
N GLU A 415 -19.92 31.13 -17.11
CA GLU A 415 -20.82 31.47 -16.02
C GLU A 415 -20.15 31.11 -14.70
N ARG A 416 -20.20 32.04 -13.72
CA ARG A 416 -19.72 31.78 -12.37
C ARG A 416 -20.84 31.14 -11.55
N ARG A 417 -20.65 29.89 -11.14
CA ARG A 417 -21.61 29.07 -10.39
C ARG A 417 -21.17 28.92 -8.94
N VAL A 418 -22.15 28.83 -8.04
CA VAL A 418 -21.96 28.48 -6.62
C VAL A 418 -22.02 26.96 -6.47
N PHE A 419 -21.03 26.38 -5.81
CA PHE A 419 -20.98 24.97 -5.44
C PHE A 419 -21.07 24.88 -3.92
N PRO A 420 -22.23 24.51 -3.35
CA PRO A 420 -22.39 24.34 -1.91
C PRO A 420 -21.56 23.16 -1.40
N SER A 421 -21.22 23.13 -0.12
CA SER A 421 -20.61 21.96 0.54
C SER A 421 -21.65 21.33 1.45
N ALA A 422 -22.31 20.26 0.98
CA ALA A 422 -23.33 19.57 1.75
C ALA A 422 -22.73 18.48 2.67
N CYS A 423 -23.28 18.39 3.87
CA CYS A 423 -23.03 17.34 4.85
C CYS A 423 -24.36 16.72 5.28
N TYR A 424 -24.33 15.50 5.79
CA TYR A 424 -25.56 14.78 6.12
C TYR A 424 -25.48 14.13 7.49
N LEU A 425 -26.45 14.40 8.37
CA LEU A 425 -26.59 13.71 9.64
C LEU A 425 -27.65 12.62 9.52
N PHE A 426 -27.23 11.37 9.72
CA PHE A 426 -28.10 10.23 9.97
C PHE A 426 -28.26 10.04 11.47
N ASP A 427 -29.50 10.06 11.97
CA ASP A 427 -29.87 9.74 13.35
C ASP A 427 -30.80 8.53 13.30
N ASP A 428 -30.40 7.41 13.90
CA ASP A 428 -31.19 6.18 13.86
C ASP A 428 -32.30 6.10 14.92
N GLY A 429 -32.46 7.14 15.73
CA GLY A 429 -33.43 7.21 16.81
C GLY A 429 -33.08 6.37 18.05
N ALA A 430 -32.14 5.44 17.93
CA ALA A 430 -31.61 4.60 19.02
C ALA A 430 -30.35 5.21 19.68
N GLY A 431 -29.96 6.42 19.26
CA GLY A 431 -28.87 7.20 19.85
C GLY A 431 -27.58 7.19 19.05
N ARG A 432 -27.52 6.52 17.88
CA ARG A 432 -26.37 6.62 16.97
C ARG A 432 -26.60 7.77 16.00
N ARG A 433 -25.64 8.69 16.00
CA ARG A 433 -25.59 9.82 15.07
C ARG A 433 -24.35 9.72 14.20
N VAL A 434 -24.55 9.56 12.90
CA VAL A 434 -23.49 9.42 11.91
C VAL A 434 -23.51 10.64 11.01
N LEU A 435 -22.43 11.42 11.05
CA LEU A 435 -22.26 12.57 10.19
C LEU A 435 -21.42 12.20 8.96
N PHE A 436 -21.97 12.38 7.76
CA PHE A 436 -21.26 12.21 6.50
C PHE A 436 -20.65 13.55 6.07
N ASP A 437 -19.32 13.65 6.16
CA ASP A 437 -18.51 14.86 5.99
C ASP A 437 -18.87 16.03 6.92
N THR A 438 -18.01 17.05 6.99
CA THR A 438 -18.10 18.13 7.98
C THR A 438 -18.10 19.54 7.40
N GLY A 439 -17.97 19.67 6.08
CA GLY A 439 -18.05 20.96 5.43
C GLY A 439 -16.77 21.78 5.53
N TYR A 440 -16.85 23.06 5.15
CA TYR A 440 -15.77 24.00 5.40
C TYR A 440 -15.66 24.39 6.88
N ALA A 441 -14.44 24.69 7.32
CA ALA A 441 -14.20 25.35 8.61
C ALA A 441 -14.40 26.86 8.48
N ALA A 442 -14.79 27.53 9.57
CA ALA A 442 -14.77 28.99 9.62
C ALA A 442 -13.35 29.54 9.30
N LEU A 443 -13.29 30.63 8.54
CA LEU A 443 -12.04 31.31 8.22
C LEU A 443 -11.59 32.23 9.37
N PRO A 444 -10.27 32.51 9.51
CA PRO A 444 -9.16 32.03 8.68
C PRO A 444 -8.61 30.66 9.13
N TRP A 445 -8.08 29.89 8.18
CA TRP A 445 -7.39 28.62 8.46
C TRP A 445 -5.88 28.80 8.62
N ASP A 446 -5.30 28.20 9.66
CA ASP A 446 -3.85 28.09 9.84
C ASP A 446 -3.29 26.87 9.09
N THR A 447 -3.17 27.00 7.77
CA THR A 447 -2.85 25.89 6.83
C THR A 447 -1.62 26.19 5.97
N GLY A 448 -0.81 27.14 6.39
CA GLY A 448 0.42 27.54 5.70
C GLY A 448 0.22 28.01 4.26
N THR A 449 1.28 27.88 3.45
CA THR A 449 1.30 28.34 2.05
C THR A 449 0.36 27.55 1.13
N SER A 450 0.16 26.26 1.40
CA SER A 450 -0.78 25.40 0.67
C SER A 450 -2.23 25.87 0.84
N GLY A 451 -2.62 26.23 2.07
CA GLY A 451 -3.94 26.80 2.33
C GLY A 451 -4.14 28.19 1.71
N ALA A 452 -3.09 29.02 1.72
CA ALA A 452 -3.13 30.32 1.03
C ALA A 452 -3.32 30.16 -0.49
N LEU A 453 -2.65 29.17 -1.10
CA LEU A 453 -2.82 28.84 -2.52
C LEU A 453 -4.22 28.29 -2.81
N TYR A 454 -4.73 27.38 -1.97
CA TYR A 454 -6.09 26.85 -2.09
C TYR A 454 -7.12 27.98 -2.07
N ARG A 455 -7.09 28.87 -1.06
CA ARG A 455 -8.03 30.01 -0.96
C ARG A 455 -7.97 30.98 -2.13
N ARG A 456 -6.82 31.06 -2.82
CA ARG A 456 -6.69 31.89 -4.03
C ARG A 456 -7.31 31.24 -5.25
N LEU A 457 -7.20 29.91 -5.38
CA LEU A 457 -7.69 29.15 -6.53
C LEU A 457 -9.17 28.79 -6.39
N LEU A 458 -9.58 28.40 -5.18
CA LEU A 458 -10.91 27.93 -4.80
C LEU A 458 -11.33 28.70 -3.54
N PRO A 459 -11.74 29.98 -3.65
CA PRO A 459 -12.04 30.80 -2.47
C PRO A 459 -13.31 30.27 -1.77
N PRO A 460 -13.18 29.72 -0.54
CA PRO A 460 -14.33 29.27 0.22
C PRO A 460 -15.10 30.47 0.77
N VAL A 461 -16.42 30.35 0.79
CA VAL A 461 -17.34 31.29 1.42
C VAL A 461 -18.11 30.53 2.49
N ILE A 462 -17.91 30.92 3.74
CA ILE A 462 -18.60 30.33 4.88
C ILE A 462 -18.81 31.38 5.97
N GLU A 463 -20.06 31.54 6.39
CA GLU A 463 -20.41 32.36 7.53
C GLU A 463 -20.39 31.52 8.82
N PRO A 464 -20.13 32.12 10.00
CA PRO A 464 -20.05 31.36 11.26
C PRO A 464 -21.28 30.49 11.54
N HIS A 465 -22.48 30.98 11.19
CA HIS A 465 -23.74 30.27 11.38
C HIS A 465 -23.93 29.09 10.41
N GLN A 466 -23.14 29.03 9.33
CA GLN A 466 -23.18 27.96 8.33
C GLN A 466 -22.25 26.80 8.71
N THR A 467 -21.43 26.91 9.76
CA THR A 467 -20.64 25.75 10.22
C THR A 467 -21.56 24.62 10.66
N ILE A 468 -21.17 23.37 10.40
CA ILE A 468 -22.00 22.20 10.77
C ILE A 468 -22.37 22.21 12.27
N ALA A 469 -21.42 22.57 13.13
CA ALA A 469 -21.64 22.66 14.57
C ALA A 469 -22.70 23.71 14.94
N ALA A 470 -22.65 24.90 14.32
CA ALA A 470 -23.65 25.95 14.56
C ALA A 470 -25.05 25.53 14.08
N GLN A 471 -25.12 24.82 12.95
CA GLN A 471 -26.39 24.33 12.41
C GLN A 471 -26.98 23.20 13.27
N LEU A 472 -26.16 22.27 13.77
CA LEU A 472 -26.60 21.24 14.71
C LEU A 472 -27.16 21.85 16.00
N LEU A 473 -26.45 22.83 16.58
CA LEU A 473 -26.91 23.54 17.77
C LEU A 473 -28.23 24.28 17.53
N ALA A 474 -28.42 24.89 16.35
CA ALA A 474 -29.66 25.54 15.97
C ALA A 474 -30.85 24.57 15.86
N ASP A 475 -30.57 23.30 15.53
CA ASP A 475 -31.54 22.21 15.51
C ASP A 475 -31.71 21.53 16.88
N GLY A 476 -31.06 22.03 17.94
CA GLY A 476 -31.11 21.47 19.28
C GLY A 476 -30.31 20.17 19.45
N ILE A 477 -29.40 19.89 18.53
CA ILE A 477 -28.52 18.71 18.56
C ILE A 477 -27.16 19.14 19.10
N ASP A 478 -26.72 18.50 20.19
CA ASP A 478 -25.37 18.68 20.73
C ASP A 478 -24.33 18.08 19.76
N PRO A 479 -23.37 18.84 19.22
CA PRO A 479 -22.28 18.30 18.40
C PRO A 479 -21.51 17.15 19.09
N GLY A 480 -21.37 17.18 20.42
CA GLY A 480 -20.72 16.11 21.19
C GLY A 480 -21.49 14.78 21.18
N SER A 481 -22.75 14.80 20.78
CA SER A 481 -23.56 13.58 20.63
C SER A 481 -23.37 12.85 19.30
N VAL A 482 -22.60 13.44 18.36
CA VAL A 482 -22.25 12.77 17.10
C VAL A 482 -21.28 11.64 17.42
N SER A 483 -21.75 10.40 17.24
CA SER A 483 -20.98 9.20 17.55
C SER A 483 -19.89 8.91 16.52
N HIS A 484 -20.18 9.14 15.24
CA HIS A 484 -19.28 8.81 14.13
C HIS A 484 -19.28 9.92 13.08
N VAL A 485 -18.13 10.17 12.48
CA VAL A 485 -17.98 10.98 11.27
C VAL A 485 -17.44 10.08 10.16
N VAL A 486 -18.22 9.90 9.09
CA VAL A 486 -17.78 9.25 7.87
C VAL A 486 -17.10 10.29 6.99
N LEU A 487 -15.82 10.06 6.65
CA LEU A 487 -15.09 10.92 5.73
C LEU A 487 -15.13 10.33 4.33
N SER A 488 -15.85 11.00 3.42
CA SER A 488 -15.88 10.59 2.00
C SER A 488 -14.50 10.69 1.38
N HIS A 489 -13.75 11.74 1.73
CA HIS A 489 -12.35 11.98 1.41
C HIS A 489 -11.79 13.20 2.17
N ALA A 490 -10.54 13.57 1.88
CA ALA A 490 -9.75 14.53 2.67
C ALA A 490 -9.63 15.94 2.08
N HIS A 491 -10.56 16.38 1.22
CA HIS A 491 -10.56 17.77 0.73
C HIS A 491 -11.08 18.76 1.81
N PRO A 492 -10.67 20.05 1.74
CA PRO A 492 -10.99 21.04 2.78
C PRO A 492 -12.49 21.27 3.08
N ASP A 493 -13.35 21.08 2.09
CA ASP A 493 -14.82 21.14 2.18
C ASP A 493 -15.46 19.89 2.79
N HIS A 494 -14.68 18.87 3.14
CA HIS A 494 -15.18 17.63 3.72
C HIS A 494 -14.67 17.42 5.15
N ILE A 495 -13.48 17.93 5.44
CA ILE A 495 -12.81 17.77 6.75
C ILE A 495 -12.76 19.06 7.57
N GLY A 496 -13.20 20.19 7.02
CA GLY A 496 -13.00 21.51 7.64
C GLY A 496 -13.70 21.64 9.00
N GLY A 497 -14.90 21.08 9.16
CA GLY A 497 -15.65 21.11 10.41
C GLY A 497 -15.22 20.08 11.46
N LEU A 498 -14.22 19.24 11.17
CA LEU A 498 -13.87 18.08 11.99
C LEU A 498 -13.49 18.42 13.44
N GLY A 499 -12.91 19.60 13.67
CA GLY A 499 -12.55 20.07 15.01
C GLY A 499 -13.72 20.27 15.97
N ALA A 500 -14.96 20.34 15.49
CA ALA A 500 -16.15 20.45 16.33
C ALA A 500 -16.63 19.12 16.93
N PHE A 501 -16.02 17.99 16.52
CA PHE A 501 -16.43 16.65 16.92
C PHE A 501 -15.24 15.91 17.53
N PRO A 502 -14.75 16.32 18.72
CA PRO A 502 -13.54 15.75 19.33
C PRO A 502 -13.72 14.29 19.77
N ASP A 503 -14.93 13.88 20.13
CA ASP A 503 -15.22 12.55 20.68
C ASP A 503 -15.72 11.54 19.64
N ALA A 504 -16.04 12.00 18.42
CA ALA A 504 -16.55 11.15 17.36
C ALA A 504 -15.46 10.24 16.78
N GLU A 505 -15.82 8.98 16.52
CA GLU A 505 -14.99 8.05 15.75
C GLU A 505 -14.99 8.42 14.26
N LEU A 506 -13.83 8.33 13.62
CA LEU A 506 -13.63 8.75 12.23
C LEU A 506 -13.58 7.54 11.31
N LEU A 507 -14.69 7.24 10.65
CA LEU A 507 -14.84 6.09 9.77
C LEU A 507 -14.44 6.46 8.34
N LEU A 508 -13.46 5.75 7.78
CA LEU A 508 -12.91 6.05 6.46
C LEU A 508 -12.24 4.83 5.82
N SER A 509 -11.98 4.88 4.52
CA SER A 509 -11.29 3.80 3.81
C SER A 509 -9.77 3.85 4.00
N GLU A 510 -9.09 2.73 3.75
CA GLU A 510 -7.61 2.70 3.68
C GLU A 510 -7.06 3.77 2.75
N GLY A 511 -7.70 3.99 1.60
CA GLY A 511 -7.28 5.01 0.64
C GLY A 511 -7.31 6.43 1.21
N VAL A 512 -8.34 6.78 1.98
CA VAL A 512 -8.45 8.09 2.64
C VAL A 512 -7.43 8.21 3.79
N ALA A 513 -7.24 7.14 4.57
CA ALA A 513 -6.24 7.10 5.67
C ALA A 513 -4.83 7.39 5.13
N MET A 514 -4.48 6.77 4.00
CA MET A 514 -3.19 6.99 3.35
C MET A 514 -3.00 8.42 2.87
N SER A 515 -4.06 9.06 2.38
CA SER A 515 -4.02 10.47 1.96
C SER A 515 -3.88 11.41 3.15
N LEU A 516 -4.50 11.11 4.30
CA LEU A 516 -4.34 11.91 5.52
C LEU A 516 -2.93 11.77 6.13
N HIS A 517 -2.37 10.55 6.18
CA HIS A 517 -1.04 10.32 6.76
C HIS A 517 0.13 10.80 5.89
N ALA A 518 0.00 10.72 4.56
CA ALA A 518 1.09 11.06 3.63
C ALA A 518 0.55 11.76 2.37
N PRO A 519 -0.02 12.97 2.51
CA PRO A 519 -0.72 13.64 1.42
C PRO A 519 0.22 13.98 0.27
N LYS A 520 -0.21 13.66 -0.95
CA LYS A 520 0.42 14.19 -2.17
C LYS A 520 -0.15 15.57 -2.46
N ILE A 521 0.64 16.45 -3.08
CA ILE A 521 0.21 17.81 -3.44
C ILE A 521 -1.11 17.83 -4.22
N ARG A 522 -1.30 16.87 -5.14
CA ARG A 522 -2.51 16.76 -5.97
C ARG A 522 -3.77 16.34 -5.19
N GLU A 523 -3.61 15.76 -4.00
CA GLU A 523 -4.72 15.25 -3.18
C GLU A 523 -5.34 16.36 -2.32
N GLY A 524 -4.83 17.60 -2.39
CA GLY A 524 -5.50 18.78 -1.85
C GLY A 524 -5.65 18.83 -0.33
N VAL A 525 -5.07 17.88 0.40
CA VAL A 525 -5.19 17.78 1.87
C VAL A 525 -4.48 18.94 2.55
N LEU A 526 -5.23 19.68 3.38
CA LEU A 526 -4.70 20.76 4.20
C LEU A 526 -4.59 20.28 5.65
N GLY A 527 -3.41 19.77 6.04
CA GLY A 527 -3.20 19.18 7.37
C GLY A 527 -3.54 20.09 8.55
N GLY A 528 -3.44 21.41 8.39
CA GLY A 528 -3.86 22.38 9.43
C GLY A 528 -5.37 22.48 9.68
N LEU A 529 -6.19 21.72 8.95
CA LEU A 529 -7.62 21.55 9.24
C LEU A 529 -7.89 20.33 10.14
N LEU A 530 -6.92 19.44 10.29
CA LEU A 530 -7.08 18.25 11.13
C LEU A 530 -6.89 18.64 12.60
N PRO A 531 -7.84 18.31 13.49
CA PRO A 531 -7.72 18.61 14.91
C PRO A 531 -6.67 17.70 15.57
N ASP A 532 -6.07 18.15 16.66
CA ASP A 532 -5.11 17.34 17.42
C ASP A 532 -5.71 15.98 17.84
N GLY A 533 -4.91 14.91 17.73
CA GLY A 533 -5.30 13.57 18.14
C GLY A 533 -6.34 12.88 17.24
N TRP A 534 -6.61 13.42 16.03
CA TRP A 534 -7.50 12.79 15.05
C TRP A 534 -7.07 11.35 14.69
N GLU A 535 -5.77 11.04 14.71
CA GLU A 535 -5.24 9.70 14.40
C GLU A 535 -5.73 8.63 15.38
N ALA A 536 -5.92 8.99 16.65
CA ALA A 536 -6.37 8.04 17.68
C ALA A 536 -7.84 7.63 17.52
N ARG A 537 -8.60 8.37 16.68
CA ARG A 537 -10.04 8.20 16.46
C ARG A 537 -10.35 7.47 15.16
N LEU A 538 -9.34 7.07 14.40
CA LEU A 538 -9.53 6.46 13.09
C LEU A 538 -10.05 5.03 13.19
N GLN A 539 -11.20 4.80 12.55
CA GLN A 539 -11.69 3.47 12.19
C GLN A 539 -11.47 3.29 10.68
N ILE A 540 -10.44 2.55 10.33
CA ILE A 540 -10.06 2.31 8.94
C ILE A 540 -10.78 1.06 8.46
N VAL A 541 -11.65 1.23 7.47
CA VAL A 541 -12.29 0.12 6.78
C VAL A 541 -11.34 -0.38 5.70
N CYS A 542 -10.94 -1.64 5.83
CA CYS A 542 -10.10 -2.30 4.84
C CYS A 542 -10.84 -2.43 3.51
N ASP A 543 -10.17 -2.12 2.39
CA ASP A 543 -10.76 -2.19 1.04
C ASP A 543 -11.28 -3.61 0.73
N ALA A 544 -10.67 -4.65 1.33
CA ALA A 544 -11.11 -6.04 1.20
C ALA A 544 -12.45 -6.37 1.91
N SER A 545 -12.94 -5.48 2.77
CA SER A 545 -14.21 -5.66 3.49
C SER A 545 -15.41 -5.29 2.62
N PHE A 546 -15.20 -4.52 1.55
CA PHE A 546 -16.25 -4.15 0.64
C PHE A 546 -16.54 -5.30 -0.32
N ALA A 547 -17.82 -5.60 -0.49
CA ALA A 547 -18.29 -6.67 -1.36
C ALA A 547 -19.36 -6.16 -2.32
N PRO A 548 -19.50 -6.76 -3.52
CA PRO A 548 -20.53 -6.36 -4.47
C PRO A 548 -21.93 -6.44 -3.84
N ALA A 549 -22.64 -5.34 -3.83
CA ALA A 549 -24.01 -5.24 -3.34
C ALA A 549 -24.89 -4.50 -4.36
N GLU A 550 -26.09 -5.02 -4.61
CA GLU A 550 -27.07 -4.31 -5.42
C GLU A 550 -27.58 -3.09 -4.64
N VAL A 551 -27.36 -1.90 -5.21
CA VAL A 551 -27.74 -0.61 -4.59
C VAL A 551 -28.99 -0.01 -5.21
N ALA A 552 -29.30 -0.43 -6.44
CA ALA A 552 -30.53 -0.13 -7.17
C ALA A 552 -30.75 -1.25 -8.19
N PRO A 553 -31.99 -1.45 -8.70
CA PRO A 553 -32.27 -2.49 -9.68
C PRO A 553 -31.28 -2.49 -10.86
N GLY A 554 -30.47 -3.55 -10.96
CA GLY A 554 -29.47 -3.70 -12.04
C GLY A 554 -28.18 -2.89 -11.86
N VAL A 555 -27.97 -2.24 -10.72
CA VAL A 555 -26.75 -1.49 -10.40
C VAL A 555 -26.10 -2.06 -9.14
N THR A 556 -24.87 -2.55 -9.30
CA THR A 556 -24.05 -3.13 -8.24
C THR A 556 -22.86 -2.22 -7.94
N LEU A 557 -22.65 -1.91 -6.67
CA LEU A 557 -21.47 -1.21 -6.17
C LEU A 557 -20.87 -2.01 -5.01
N ASP A 558 -19.57 -1.86 -4.76
CA ASP A 558 -18.94 -2.50 -3.62
C ASP A 558 -19.33 -1.75 -2.34
N ALA A 559 -19.97 -2.47 -1.41
CA ALA A 559 -20.49 -1.91 -0.18
C ALA A 559 -19.99 -2.69 1.05
N PHE A 560 -19.92 -1.99 2.18
CA PHE A 560 -19.59 -2.55 3.48
C PHE A 560 -20.57 -1.99 4.51
N ASP A 561 -21.12 -2.85 5.35
CA ASP A 561 -22.00 -2.46 6.45
C ASP A 561 -21.19 -2.46 7.75
N PRO A 562 -20.86 -1.28 8.31
CA PRO A 562 -20.02 -1.18 9.51
C PRO A 562 -20.68 -1.74 10.76
N TRP A 563 -22.02 -1.80 10.78
CA TRP A 563 -22.78 -2.18 11.97
C TRP A 563 -23.60 -3.46 11.80
N GLY A 564 -23.76 -3.94 10.56
CA GLY A 564 -24.45 -5.19 10.23
C GLY A 564 -25.97 -5.11 10.34
N ASP A 565 -26.54 -3.91 10.43
CA ASP A 565 -27.98 -3.67 10.57
C ASP A 565 -28.67 -3.28 9.26
N GLY A 566 -27.91 -3.09 8.18
CA GLY A 566 -28.38 -2.73 6.85
C GLY A 566 -28.80 -1.27 6.68
N ALA A 567 -28.93 -0.49 7.76
CA ALA A 567 -29.47 0.86 7.70
C ALA A 567 -28.47 1.87 7.09
N TYR A 568 -27.18 1.61 7.25
CA TYR A 568 -26.11 2.49 6.77
C TYR A 568 -24.94 1.68 6.23
N ARG A 569 -24.77 1.70 4.90
CA ARG A 569 -23.72 0.95 4.20
C ARG A 569 -22.75 1.92 3.53
N LEU A 570 -21.47 1.80 3.79
CA LEU A 570 -20.43 2.52 3.05
C LEU A 570 -20.34 1.95 1.65
N VAL A 571 -20.11 2.80 0.65
CA VAL A 571 -20.03 2.40 -0.76
C VAL A 571 -18.75 2.95 -1.38
N HIS A 572 -18.00 2.12 -2.11
CA HIS A 572 -16.83 2.59 -2.85
C HIS A 572 -17.25 3.40 -4.09
N LEU A 573 -16.76 4.63 -4.20
CA LEU A 573 -17.02 5.54 -5.33
C LEU A 573 -15.69 6.01 -5.95
N PRO A 574 -14.91 5.11 -6.58
CA PRO A 574 -13.55 5.43 -6.99
C PRO A 574 -13.48 6.51 -8.07
N GLY A 575 -12.45 7.35 -8.00
CA GLY A 575 -12.07 8.21 -9.12
C GLY A 575 -11.72 9.64 -8.74
N HIS A 576 -12.55 10.27 -7.92
CA HIS A 576 -12.36 11.66 -7.47
C HIS A 576 -11.13 11.76 -6.59
N ALA A 577 -11.19 11.16 -5.41
CA ALA A 577 -10.09 11.07 -4.46
C ALA A 577 -9.68 9.60 -4.25
N ARG A 578 -8.51 9.40 -3.63
CA ARG A 578 -8.06 8.06 -3.26
C ARG A 578 -8.96 7.50 -2.16
N GLY A 579 -9.50 6.30 -2.38
CA GLY A 579 -10.40 5.65 -1.42
C GLY A 579 -11.74 6.37 -1.23
N HIS A 580 -12.15 7.21 -2.19
CA HIS A 580 -13.40 7.98 -2.07
C HIS A 580 -14.60 7.09 -1.75
N LEU A 581 -15.37 7.49 -0.73
CA LEU A 581 -16.52 6.78 -0.20
C LEU A 581 -17.82 7.55 -0.45
N GLY A 582 -18.89 6.80 -0.64
CA GLY A 582 -20.27 7.21 -0.43
C GLY A 582 -20.91 6.45 0.73
N ALA A 583 -22.17 6.75 1.01
CA ALA A 583 -22.98 6.03 1.98
C ALA A 583 -24.40 5.79 1.44
N LEU A 584 -24.83 4.54 1.43
CA LEU A 584 -26.19 4.12 1.13
C LEU A 584 -26.97 4.01 2.45
N VAL A 585 -28.02 4.80 2.58
CA VAL A 585 -28.87 4.90 3.77
C VAL A 585 -30.25 4.34 3.46
N ASP A 586 -30.69 3.38 4.27
CA ASP A 586 -31.98 2.68 4.18
C ASP A 586 -32.35 2.18 2.78
N ASP A 587 -31.34 1.80 1.99
CA ASP A 587 -31.47 1.36 0.59
C ASP A 587 -32.23 2.33 -0.33
N ALA A 588 -32.38 3.58 0.11
CA ALA A 588 -33.22 4.58 -0.53
C ALA A 588 -32.41 5.79 -1.00
N VAL A 589 -31.35 6.15 -0.26
CA VAL A 589 -30.56 7.35 -0.51
C VAL A 589 -29.08 7.03 -0.56
N LEU A 590 -28.42 7.37 -1.66
CA LEU A 590 -26.98 7.27 -1.81
C LEU A 590 -26.34 8.66 -1.71
N LEU A 591 -25.62 8.90 -0.62
CA LEU A 591 -24.74 10.04 -0.43
C LEU A 591 -23.46 9.78 -1.24
N ALA A 592 -23.29 10.50 -2.34
CA ALA A 592 -22.24 10.27 -3.31
C ALA A 592 -21.06 11.25 -3.20
N GLY A 593 -21.13 12.21 -2.28
CA GLY A 593 -20.09 13.23 -2.10
C GLY A 593 -19.70 13.87 -3.43
N ASP A 594 -18.41 13.89 -3.71
CA ASP A 594 -17.82 14.46 -4.94
C ASP A 594 -17.66 13.46 -6.09
N ALA A 595 -18.35 12.31 -6.07
CA ALA A 595 -18.33 11.37 -7.19
C ALA A 595 -18.86 12.01 -8.51
N SER A 596 -19.59 13.11 -8.38
CA SER A 596 -19.85 14.12 -9.41
C SER A 596 -19.83 15.51 -8.77
N TRP A 597 -19.66 16.56 -9.57
CA TRP A 597 -19.79 17.97 -9.12
C TRP A 597 -21.25 18.40 -8.86
N GLY A 598 -22.18 17.45 -8.80
CA GLY A 598 -23.62 17.65 -8.79
C GLY A 598 -24.33 16.70 -9.75
N ALA A 599 -25.62 16.46 -9.52
CA ALA A 599 -26.46 15.60 -10.35
C ALA A 599 -26.51 16.09 -11.81
N GLU A 600 -26.56 17.41 -12.03
CA GLU A 600 -26.55 18.01 -13.38
C GLU A 600 -25.26 17.73 -14.16
N PHE A 601 -24.15 17.43 -13.46
CA PHE A 601 -22.84 17.21 -14.08
C PHE A 601 -22.49 15.74 -14.31
N VAL A 602 -23.35 14.81 -13.89
CA VAL A 602 -23.14 13.36 -14.10
C VAL A 602 -22.89 13.02 -15.58
N PRO A 603 -23.69 13.51 -16.55
CA PRO A 603 -23.42 13.26 -17.98
C PRO A 603 -22.09 13.88 -18.47
N HIS A 604 -21.62 14.92 -17.79
CA HIS A 604 -20.45 15.72 -18.17
C HIS A 604 -19.15 15.26 -17.49
N ALA A 605 -19.16 14.15 -16.77
CA ALA A 605 -17.98 13.65 -16.04
C ALA A 605 -16.74 13.44 -16.93
N ARG A 606 -16.92 13.15 -18.23
CA ARG A 606 -15.82 13.00 -19.22
C ARG A 606 -15.31 14.32 -19.78
N GLU A 607 -16.06 15.40 -19.59
CA GLU A 607 -15.83 16.70 -20.23
C GLU A 607 -14.99 17.64 -19.37
N LEU A 608 -14.63 17.24 -18.16
CA LEU A 608 -13.73 18.00 -17.28
C LEU A 608 -12.45 18.44 -18.02
N ARG A 609 -12.06 19.70 -17.79
CA ARG A 609 -10.85 20.31 -18.35
C ARG A 609 -9.62 19.92 -17.55
N LEU A 610 -8.43 20.29 -18.05
CA LEU A 610 -7.15 19.85 -17.52
C LEU A 610 -6.98 20.13 -16.02
N VAL A 611 -7.41 21.30 -15.54
CA VAL A 611 -7.17 21.74 -14.14
C VAL A 611 -7.95 20.89 -13.12
N PRO A 612 -9.28 20.71 -13.23
CA PRO A 612 -10.00 19.76 -12.37
C PRO A 612 -9.56 18.30 -12.54
N ARG A 613 -9.04 17.90 -13.72
CA ARG A 613 -8.53 16.54 -13.94
C ARG A 613 -7.18 16.27 -13.26
N LEU A 614 -6.41 17.31 -12.93
CA LEU A 614 -5.11 17.16 -12.27
C LEU A 614 -5.22 16.81 -10.78
N ILE A 615 -6.37 17.12 -10.16
CA ILE A 615 -6.68 16.77 -8.77
C ILE A 615 -7.37 15.40 -8.65
N GLN A 616 -7.95 14.88 -9.74
CA GLN A 616 -8.57 13.55 -9.75
C GLN A 616 -7.56 12.42 -9.55
N HIS A 617 -7.91 11.48 -8.69
CA HIS A 617 -7.11 10.27 -8.46
C HIS A 617 -7.05 9.39 -9.72
N GLN A 618 -8.23 9.10 -10.33
CA GLN A 618 -8.38 8.26 -11.52
C GLN A 618 -9.54 8.74 -12.41
N PRO A 619 -9.27 9.56 -13.45
CA PRO A 619 -10.31 10.16 -14.29
C PRO A 619 -11.24 9.16 -15.00
N HIS A 620 -10.73 7.98 -15.37
CA HIS A 620 -11.54 6.94 -16.00
C HIS A 620 -12.49 6.26 -15.00
N ALA A 621 -12.01 6.00 -13.79
CA ALA A 621 -12.85 5.47 -12.72
C ALA A 621 -13.94 6.48 -12.35
N TYR A 622 -13.58 7.77 -12.24
CA TYR A 622 -14.53 8.85 -11.97
C TYR A 622 -15.69 8.88 -12.97
N ALA A 623 -15.39 8.83 -14.28
CA ALA A 623 -16.42 8.82 -15.31
C ALA A 623 -17.29 7.55 -15.31
N ARG A 624 -16.75 6.40 -14.87
CA ARG A 624 -17.54 5.16 -14.71
C ARG A 624 -18.43 5.25 -13.48
N THR A 625 -17.90 5.70 -12.35
CA THR A 625 -18.65 5.92 -11.11
C THR A 625 -19.81 6.88 -11.35
N ALA A 626 -19.58 8.03 -11.99
CA ALA A 626 -20.66 8.95 -12.36
C ALA A 626 -21.74 8.29 -13.23
N ALA A 627 -21.35 7.49 -14.22
CA ALA A 627 -22.32 6.77 -15.07
C ALA A 627 -23.16 5.77 -14.26
N LEU A 628 -22.55 4.96 -13.41
CA LEU A 628 -23.25 4.01 -12.52
C LEU A 628 -24.21 4.73 -11.56
N LEU A 629 -23.82 5.90 -11.05
CA LEU A 629 -24.68 6.73 -10.21
C LEU A 629 -25.87 7.30 -11.00
N GLY A 630 -25.66 7.65 -12.28
CA GLY A 630 -26.74 8.02 -13.20
C GLY A 630 -27.71 6.88 -13.46
N ASP A 631 -27.21 5.66 -13.65
CA ASP A 631 -28.02 4.45 -13.82
C ASP A 631 -28.81 4.13 -12.54
N ALA A 632 -28.18 4.25 -11.36
CA ALA A 632 -28.85 4.05 -10.08
C ALA A 632 -29.98 5.06 -9.87
N ALA A 633 -29.73 6.33 -10.19
CA ALA A 633 -30.76 7.37 -10.16
C ALA A 633 -31.90 7.08 -11.14
N GLY A 634 -31.60 6.62 -12.36
CA GLY A 634 -32.60 6.19 -13.34
C GLY A 634 -33.42 4.97 -12.89
N ALA A 635 -32.83 4.12 -12.05
CA ALA A 635 -33.50 2.96 -11.43
C ALA A 635 -34.29 3.31 -10.15
N GLY A 636 -34.38 4.60 -9.79
CA GLY A 636 -35.21 5.10 -8.69
C GLY A 636 -34.48 5.35 -7.37
N LEU A 637 -33.16 5.15 -7.31
CA LEU A 637 -32.37 5.48 -6.11
C LEU A 637 -32.16 7.00 -6.00
N ARG A 638 -32.37 7.59 -4.82
CA ARG A 638 -32.08 9.02 -4.64
C ARG A 638 -30.58 9.22 -4.43
N VAL A 639 -29.88 9.71 -5.44
CA VAL A 639 -28.43 10.00 -5.36
C VAL A 639 -28.21 11.49 -5.06
N LEU A 640 -27.42 11.79 -4.03
CA LEU A 640 -27.13 13.14 -3.57
C LEU A 640 -25.63 13.43 -3.57
N PHE A 641 -25.24 14.53 -4.20
CA PHE A 641 -23.85 14.99 -4.28
C PHE A 641 -23.59 16.17 -3.34
N SER A 642 -22.32 16.40 -2.99
CA SER A 642 -21.91 17.49 -2.09
C SER A 642 -22.36 18.86 -2.60
N HIS A 643 -22.27 19.03 -3.92
CA HIS A 643 -22.48 20.32 -4.58
C HIS A 643 -23.85 20.46 -5.25
N ASP A 644 -24.80 19.57 -4.93
CA ASP A 644 -26.18 19.74 -5.39
C ASP A 644 -26.78 21.03 -4.83
N THR A 645 -27.51 21.75 -5.68
CA THR A 645 -28.21 23.00 -5.35
C THR A 645 -29.61 22.77 -4.78
N ASP A 646 -30.03 21.52 -4.62
CA ASP A 646 -31.28 21.17 -3.94
C ASP A 646 -31.23 21.67 -2.49
N ASP A 647 -32.25 22.41 -2.06
CA ASP A 647 -32.37 22.96 -0.71
C ASP A 647 -33.15 22.04 0.24
N THR A 648 -33.47 20.82 -0.18
CA THR A 648 -34.18 19.84 0.64
C THR A 648 -33.39 19.51 1.92
N ARG A 649 -33.92 19.96 3.06
CA ARG A 649 -33.28 19.80 4.38
C ARG A 649 -33.52 18.44 5.01
N VAL A 650 -34.74 17.89 4.93
CA VAL A 650 -35.05 16.54 5.41
C VAL A 650 -35.09 15.59 4.23
N VAL A 651 -34.16 14.64 4.20
CA VAL A 651 -33.94 13.74 3.07
C VAL A 651 -34.69 12.43 3.26
N LEU A 652 -34.65 11.88 4.48
CA LEU A 652 -35.49 10.76 4.95
C LEU A 652 -36.17 11.20 6.25
N PRO A 653 -37.51 11.12 6.34
CA PRO A 653 -38.31 11.62 7.46
C PRO A 653 -38.40 10.66 8.65
#